data_AF-A0A7W1YAR1-F1
#
_entry.id   AF-A0A7W1YAR1-F1
#
_cell.length_a   1.000
_cell.length_b   1.000
_cell.length_c   1.000
_cell.angle_alpha   90.00
_cell.angle_beta   90.00
_cell.angle_gamma   90.00
#
_symmetry.space_group_name_H-M   'P 1'
#
loop_
_entity.id
_entity.type
_entity.pdbx_description
1 polymer ?
#
loop_
_entity_poly.entity_id
_entity_poly.type
_entity_poly.pdbx_seq_one_letter_code
_entity_poly.pdbx_strand_id
1 'polypeptide(L)'
;MPVLELRGCTPEPLGNYLKGLGVFRLIAEQADPLTRAWWQDGFLWLHTKWSWDEIVSFFLCGIGEEKTPIYSPTPIFAPWGGRPGFYQDEKKKDENKSARERLAVIRKLNKAGRFLTAQHTVQTTDDVLRSRKWTHLSKEKRSKSKLDIIAAMRNAWGTSAVEWFDACLSLEENARFGFLYGTGGNEGSADITNNFWEMIEETIGLEDTGRDTRELLVASIAGESRVGGTNRTAGQHFPLSGDSANCGQTYSGSSSTNPWDMILMMEGAVLFAGATTKRLSQEGKGKAAFPFMIEHLATGESSTSMKDEAKQDKQIIRCRAEFWMPLWQSPTSLPGIKALLSEGRLQRLSGEQGEHTLHALEAIKTLGVSRGIGTFHRVALFERRGQGSYLAASLGFYSTSRSVESFAAQLAELDGFREQVYRNLREGPGMPDRIMRARQRFHATLATLFQQDEPSALSTEAMLEVMSGVSAIEREVALLKERERILSPCPPLSTSWFLDGGDGPEYGLARAIAGIAAWGESSSDGRTKPAVESVRTYLLPVARQGKWWVWSNTARTAVWARGASLEINLAAVLRRRLIDYQRGVGLGLPLWNSCGATFRDLLAYWHGEVNESRLVDLIYSLSLIDAGQWDERSISNRQNRDEPTPDLQTGAVWFDPDGQAQIRREPLDGKILDTRDMQAAFELPRIYHLLKLCFIGGRLPRRPVEGSTVWRSGDEPFPPMCLDVLTLVEAGHVSEAVQLVSRRLRAKGYPAVLREADMRALDLDSDQSRRLAGLLMIPVRQPGVLAALAIKPEAAN
;
A
#
# COMPACT_ATOMS: atom_id res chain seq x y z
N MET A 1 3.63 -22.00 -39.47
CA MET A 1 2.69 -20.89 -39.21
C MET A 1 3.54 -19.69 -38.82
N PRO A 2 3.39 -18.53 -39.50
CA PRO A 2 4.16 -17.34 -39.18
C PRO A 2 3.86 -16.79 -37.77
N VAL A 3 4.83 -16.03 -37.25
CA VAL A 3 4.69 -15.19 -36.06
C VAL A 3 4.78 -13.75 -36.54
N LEU A 4 3.79 -12.93 -36.19
CA LEU A 4 3.65 -11.57 -36.66
C LEU A 4 3.75 -10.58 -35.50
N GLU A 5 4.53 -9.53 -35.69
CA GLU A 5 4.75 -8.45 -34.74
C GLU A 5 3.72 -7.33 -34.99
N LEU A 6 2.74 -7.16 -34.11
CA LEU A 6 1.74 -6.10 -34.24
C LEU A 6 2.25 -4.81 -33.57
N ARG A 7 3.29 -4.20 -34.15
CA ARG A 7 4.01 -3.05 -33.58
C ARG A 7 3.14 -1.81 -33.30
N GLY A 8 2.01 -1.67 -33.97
CA GLY A 8 1.01 -0.64 -33.69
C GLY A 8 0.15 -0.94 -32.46
N CYS A 9 0.15 -2.17 -31.96
CA CYS A 9 -0.63 -2.66 -30.81
C CYS A 9 0.23 -2.73 -29.54
N THR A 10 0.55 -1.56 -28.98
CA THR A 10 1.29 -1.43 -27.71
C THR A 10 0.36 -1.50 -26.48
N PRO A 11 0.86 -1.81 -25.27
CA PRO A 11 0.07 -1.75 -24.04
C PRO A 11 -0.45 -0.34 -23.68
N GLU A 12 0.25 0.71 -24.11
CA GLU A 12 -0.11 2.10 -23.85
C GLU A 12 -0.18 2.91 -25.15
N PRO A 13 -1.18 3.81 -25.31
CA PRO A 13 -2.31 4.08 -24.43
C PRO A 13 -3.31 2.92 -24.35
N LEU A 14 -4.27 2.96 -23.42
CA LEU A 14 -5.29 1.92 -23.24
C LEU A 14 -5.99 1.54 -24.56
N GLY A 15 -6.19 2.51 -25.45
CA GLY A 15 -6.74 2.26 -26.78
C GLY A 15 -5.91 1.29 -27.62
N ASN A 16 -4.57 1.35 -27.56
CA ASN A 16 -3.70 0.43 -28.29
C ASN A 16 -3.75 -1.00 -27.71
N TYR A 17 -3.87 -1.13 -26.39
CA TYR A 17 -4.06 -2.44 -25.75
C TYR A 17 -5.35 -3.10 -26.26
N LEU A 18 -6.47 -2.37 -26.19
CA LEU A 18 -7.76 -2.85 -26.65
C LEU A 18 -7.78 -3.12 -28.16
N LYS A 19 -7.08 -2.30 -28.95
CA LYS A 19 -6.90 -2.53 -30.39
C LYS A 19 -6.21 -3.86 -30.67
N GLY A 20 -5.11 -4.17 -29.98
CA GLY A 20 -4.41 -5.44 -30.13
C GLY A 20 -5.33 -6.63 -29.84
N LEU A 21 -6.13 -6.52 -28.78
CA LEU A 21 -7.16 -7.52 -28.48
C LEU A 21 -8.22 -7.65 -29.58
N GLY A 22 -8.58 -6.55 -30.24
CA GLY A 22 -9.52 -6.54 -31.36
C GLY A 22 -8.98 -7.27 -32.58
N VAL A 23 -7.75 -6.97 -32.98
CA VAL A 23 -7.05 -7.69 -34.06
C VAL A 23 -7.02 -9.19 -33.76
N PHE A 24 -6.59 -9.56 -32.56
CA PHE A 24 -6.51 -10.95 -32.14
C PHE A 24 -7.89 -11.64 -32.15
N ARG A 25 -8.90 -11.03 -31.53
CA ARG A 25 -10.27 -11.58 -31.47
C ARG A 25 -10.81 -11.83 -32.88
N LEU A 26 -10.74 -10.83 -33.75
CA LEU A 26 -11.34 -10.91 -35.09
C LEU A 26 -10.69 -12.01 -35.94
N ILE A 27 -9.35 -12.11 -35.90
CA ILE A 27 -8.65 -13.18 -36.62
C ILE A 27 -9.00 -14.54 -36.02
N ALA A 28 -8.99 -14.67 -34.69
CA ALA A 28 -9.28 -15.93 -34.02
C ALA A 28 -10.73 -16.40 -34.21
N GLU A 29 -11.71 -15.49 -34.22
CA GLU A 29 -13.14 -15.83 -34.37
C GLU A 29 -13.53 -16.05 -35.83
N GLN A 30 -12.97 -15.27 -36.76
CA GLN A 30 -13.50 -15.20 -38.13
C GLN A 30 -12.57 -15.82 -39.18
N ALA A 31 -11.28 -16.01 -38.91
CA ALA A 31 -10.32 -16.43 -39.93
C ALA A 31 -9.45 -17.66 -39.55
N ASP A 32 -9.00 -17.76 -38.31
CA ASP A 32 -8.12 -18.83 -37.84
C ASP A 32 -8.30 -19.11 -36.33
N PRO A 33 -9.14 -20.10 -35.95
CA PRO A 33 -9.36 -20.49 -34.56
C PRO A 33 -8.12 -20.99 -33.80
N LEU A 34 -7.05 -21.35 -34.53
CA LEU A 34 -5.77 -21.78 -33.93
C LEU A 34 -4.84 -20.60 -33.60
N THR A 35 -5.26 -19.37 -33.87
CA THR A 35 -4.49 -18.16 -33.56
C THR A 35 -4.17 -18.09 -32.06
N ARG A 36 -2.94 -17.67 -31.74
CA ARG A 36 -2.47 -17.40 -30.38
C ARG A 36 -1.87 -16.01 -30.31
N ALA A 37 -2.01 -15.34 -29.17
CA ALA A 37 -1.40 -14.04 -28.93
C ALA A 37 -0.68 -13.97 -27.58
N TRP A 38 0.35 -13.12 -27.48
CA TRP A 38 1.09 -12.81 -26.24
C TRP A 38 1.79 -11.47 -26.35
N TRP A 39 2.16 -10.89 -25.21
CA TRP A 39 2.89 -9.64 -25.14
C TRP A 39 4.39 -9.91 -25.04
N GLN A 40 5.17 -9.25 -25.90
CA GLN A 40 6.61 -9.35 -25.91
C GLN A 40 7.21 -8.08 -26.55
N ASP A 41 8.33 -7.61 -26.02
CA ASP A 41 9.07 -6.43 -26.52
C ASP A 41 8.23 -5.14 -26.65
N GLY A 42 7.18 -5.01 -25.84
CA GLY A 42 6.33 -3.81 -25.77
C GLY A 42 5.18 -3.78 -26.78
N PHE A 43 4.89 -4.87 -27.50
CA PHE A 43 3.76 -4.97 -28.43
C PHE A 43 3.15 -6.38 -28.42
N LEU A 44 1.99 -6.53 -29.07
CA LEU A 44 1.29 -7.81 -29.17
C LEU A 44 1.87 -8.66 -30.32
N TRP A 45 2.17 -9.91 -30.04
CA TRP A 45 2.62 -10.90 -31.00
C TRP A 45 1.45 -11.82 -31.37
N LEU A 46 1.40 -12.24 -32.63
CA LEU A 46 0.33 -13.07 -33.18
C LEU A 46 0.91 -14.28 -33.91
N HIS A 47 0.59 -15.49 -33.45
CA HIS A 47 0.88 -16.73 -34.17
C HIS A 47 -0.38 -17.22 -34.86
N THR A 48 -0.35 -17.29 -36.19
CA THR A 48 -1.49 -17.64 -37.05
C THR A 48 -1.00 -18.33 -38.32
N LYS A 49 -1.89 -19.01 -39.04
CA LYS A 49 -1.56 -19.62 -40.34
C LYS A 49 -1.40 -18.62 -41.48
N TRP A 50 -1.92 -17.40 -41.33
CA TRP A 50 -1.96 -16.37 -42.37
C TRP A 50 -0.72 -15.47 -42.37
N SER A 51 -0.24 -15.10 -43.54
CA SER A 51 0.82 -14.10 -43.72
C SER A 51 0.32 -12.68 -43.43
N TRP A 52 1.25 -11.73 -43.35
CA TRP A 52 0.94 -10.32 -43.15
C TRP A 52 -0.03 -9.76 -44.21
N ASP A 53 0.25 -10.00 -45.50
CA ASP A 53 -0.61 -9.51 -46.58
C ASP A 53 -2.00 -10.14 -46.58
N GLU A 54 -2.10 -11.41 -46.20
CA GLU A 54 -3.40 -12.09 -46.04
C GLU A 54 -4.21 -11.50 -44.87
N ILE A 55 -3.57 -11.12 -43.75
CA ILE A 55 -4.26 -10.44 -42.66
C ILE A 55 -4.75 -9.06 -43.08
N VAL A 56 -3.93 -8.28 -43.77
CA VAL A 56 -4.39 -6.97 -44.27
C VAL A 56 -5.54 -7.18 -45.27
N SER A 57 -5.45 -8.20 -46.13
CA SER A 57 -6.53 -8.54 -47.08
C SER A 57 -7.81 -8.97 -46.36
N PHE A 58 -7.74 -9.77 -45.30
CA PHE A 58 -8.90 -10.15 -44.48
C PHE A 58 -9.73 -8.94 -44.04
N PHE A 59 -9.08 -7.90 -43.53
CA PHE A 59 -9.77 -6.69 -43.08
C PHE A 59 -10.36 -5.87 -44.25
N LEU A 60 -9.66 -5.79 -45.37
CA LEU A 60 -10.03 -4.89 -46.47
C LEU A 60 -10.97 -5.51 -47.50
N CYS A 61 -10.66 -6.72 -47.96
CA CYS A 61 -11.31 -7.30 -49.14
C CYS A 61 -11.58 -8.81 -49.07
N GLY A 62 -11.10 -9.52 -48.03
CA GLY A 62 -11.19 -10.97 -47.89
C GLY A 62 -9.91 -11.70 -48.30
N ILE A 63 -9.73 -12.94 -47.83
CA ILE A 63 -8.56 -13.78 -48.14
C ILE A 63 -8.86 -14.70 -49.33
N GLY A 64 -7.84 -14.97 -50.16
CA GLY A 64 -7.93 -15.93 -51.27
C GLY A 64 -8.80 -15.46 -52.44
N GLU A 65 -8.96 -16.34 -53.44
CA GLU A 65 -9.77 -16.05 -54.65
C GLU A 65 -11.25 -15.83 -54.33
N GLU A 66 -11.78 -16.59 -53.37
CA GLU A 66 -13.16 -16.50 -52.91
C GLU A 66 -13.44 -15.26 -52.05
N LYS A 67 -12.40 -14.52 -51.65
CA LYS A 67 -12.49 -13.37 -50.72
C LYS A 67 -13.18 -13.74 -49.41
N THR A 68 -12.94 -14.96 -48.95
CA THR A 68 -13.46 -15.52 -47.70
C THR A 68 -12.34 -16.26 -46.97
N PRO A 69 -12.20 -16.09 -45.65
CA PRO A 69 -12.98 -15.23 -44.77
C PRO A 69 -12.72 -13.73 -45.00
N ILE A 70 -13.67 -12.89 -44.58
CA ILE A 70 -13.62 -11.43 -44.68
C ILE A 70 -14.09 -10.82 -43.36
N TYR A 71 -13.44 -9.74 -42.91
CA TYR A 71 -13.78 -9.08 -41.65
C TYR A 71 -15.25 -8.62 -41.62
N SER A 72 -16.01 -9.18 -40.68
CA SER A 72 -17.40 -8.86 -40.35
C SER A 72 -17.48 -8.08 -39.05
N PRO A 73 -17.90 -6.80 -39.06
CA PRO A 73 -17.94 -6.00 -37.84
C PRO A 73 -18.94 -6.49 -36.79
N THR A 74 -18.56 -6.38 -35.51
CA THR A 74 -19.49 -6.66 -34.40
C THR A 74 -20.66 -5.66 -34.44
N PRO A 75 -21.92 -6.11 -34.22
CA PRO A 75 -23.10 -5.25 -34.20
C PRO A 75 -23.15 -4.35 -32.94
N ILE A 76 -22.28 -3.34 -32.86
CA ILE A 76 -22.15 -2.41 -31.75
C ILE A 76 -23.19 -1.29 -31.89
N PHE A 77 -24.31 -1.39 -31.18
CA PHE A 77 -25.39 -0.39 -31.19
C PHE A 77 -25.83 -0.06 -29.76
N ALA A 78 -26.33 1.16 -29.53
CA ALA A 78 -26.88 1.57 -28.24
C ALA A 78 -28.23 2.31 -28.42
N PRO A 79 -29.34 1.63 -28.74
CA PRO A 79 -30.67 2.26 -28.89
C PRO A 79 -31.15 2.98 -27.61
N TRP A 80 -30.62 2.64 -26.43
CA TRP A 80 -30.85 3.39 -25.18
C TRP A 80 -30.01 4.67 -25.05
N GLY A 81 -29.13 4.94 -26.01
CA GLY A 81 -28.11 5.99 -25.98
C GLY A 81 -28.66 7.39 -26.13
N GLY A 82 -27.74 8.37 -26.09
CA GLY A 82 -28.08 9.78 -26.21
C GLY A 82 -28.59 10.16 -27.60
N ARG A 83 -28.03 9.56 -28.66
CA ARG A 83 -28.25 9.97 -30.05
C ARG A 83 -28.34 8.81 -31.08
N PRO A 84 -29.04 7.70 -30.80
CA PRO A 84 -28.76 6.41 -31.42
C PRO A 84 -29.35 6.16 -32.83
N GLY A 85 -29.89 7.17 -33.51
CA GLY A 85 -30.43 7.03 -34.88
C GLY A 85 -31.71 6.19 -35.05
N PHE A 86 -32.16 5.41 -34.07
CA PHE A 86 -33.33 4.51 -34.21
C PHE A 86 -34.72 5.18 -34.08
N TYR A 87 -34.79 6.43 -33.65
CA TYR A 87 -36.06 7.11 -33.30
C TYR A 87 -36.38 8.25 -34.27
N GLN A 88 -37.67 8.44 -34.54
CA GLN A 88 -38.19 9.60 -35.27
C GLN A 88 -38.75 10.63 -34.28
N ASP A 89 -37.93 11.60 -33.88
CA ASP A 89 -38.40 12.73 -33.06
C ASP A 89 -38.97 13.83 -33.95
N GLU A 90 -40.29 13.98 -33.96
CA GLU A 90 -41.00 14.95 -34.80
C GLU A 90 -40.66 16.41 -34.46
N LYS A 91 -40.23 16.69 -33.22
CA LYS A 91 -39.93 18.05 -32.76
C LYS A 91 -38.48 18.48 -33.05
N LYS A 92 -37.60 17.52 -33.38
CA LYS A 92 -36.15 17.75 -33.57
C LYS A 92 -35.64 16.95 -34.78
N LYS A 93 -36.29 17.16 -35.93
CA LYS A 93 -36.04 16.41 -37.18
C LYS A 93 -34.60 16.48 -37.70
N ASP A 94 -33.80 17.48 -37.32
CA ASP A 94 -32.40 17.61 -37.76
C ASP A 94 -31.39 16.99 -36.78
N GLU A 95 -31.75 16.75 -35.52
CA GLU A 95 -30.85 16.07 -34.57
C GLU A 95 -30.66 14.60 -35.00
N ASN A 96 -29.41 14.14 -35.10
CA ASN A 96 -29.02 12.77 -35.48
C ASN A 96 -29.45 12.33 -36.89
N LYS A 97 -29.51 13.27 -37.85
CA LYS A 97 -29.83 12.96 -39.26
C LYS A 97 -28.83 11.94 -39.86
N SER A 98 -27.52 12.17 -39.70
CA SER A 98 -26.49 11.28 -40.23
C SER A 98 -26.58 9.85 -39.68
N ALA A 99 -26.84 9.69 -38.37
CA ALA A 99 -27.03 8.37 -37.77
C ALA A 99 -28.27 7.63 -38.32
N ARG A 100 -29.36 8.36 -38.61
CA ARG A 100 -30.56 7.80 -39.24
C ARG A 100 -30.31 7.36 -40.68
N GLU A 101 -29.62 8.19 -41.45
CA GLU A 101 -29.24 7.90 -42.84
C GLU A 101 -28.35 6.67 -42.90
N ARG A 102 -27.34 6.58 -42.03
CA ARG A 102 -26.47 5.41 -41.91
C ARG A 102 -27.22 4.13 -41.58
N LEU A 103 -28.13 4.16 -40.60
CA LEU A 103 -28.99 3.00 -40.31
C LEU A 103 -29.91 2.65 -41.49
N ALA A 104 -30.37 3.64 -42.27
CA ALA A 104 -31.17 3.39 -43.47
C ALA A 104 -30.35 2.70 -44.57
N VAL A 105 -29.07 3.04 -44.71
CA VAL A 105 -28.13 2.33 -45.59
C VAL A 105 -27.93 0.90 -45.10
N ILE A 106 -27.59 0.69 -43.83
CA ILE A 106 -27.39 -0.64 -43.24
C ILE A 106 -28.61 -1.55 -43.49
N ARG A 107 -29.83 -1.04 -43.34
CA ARG A 107 -31.08 -1.80 -43.61
C ARG A 107 -31.20 -2.28 -45.06
N LYS A 108 -30.63 -1.55 -46.02
CA LYS A 108 -30.77 -1.78 -47.46
C LYS A 108 -29.59 -2.51 -48.10
N LEU A 109 -28.50 -2.76 -47.36
CA LEU A 109 -27.35 -3.51 -47.89
C LEU A 109 -27.83 -4.86 -48.44
N ASN A 110 -27.40 -5.21 -49.64
CA ASN A 110 -27.84 -6.44 -50.29
C ASN A 110 -27.27 -7.67 -49.53
N LYS A 111 -28.04 -8.76 -49.43
CA LYS A 111 -27.68 -9.89 -48.56
C LYS A 111 -26.44 -10.66 -49.05
N ALA A 112 -25.61 -11.07 -48.09
CA ALA A 112 -24.38 -11.90 -48.16
C ALA A 112 -23.02 -11.16 -48.25
N GLY A 113 -22.89 -10.00 -47.62
CA GLY A 113 -21.59 -9.38 -47.33
C GLY A 113 -21.21 -9.42 -45.85
N ARG A 114 -20.07 -8.81 -45.51
CA ARG A 114 -19.54 -8.67 -44.14
C ARG A 114 -20.45 -7.97 -43.12
N PHE A 115 -21.58 -7.38 -43.52
CA PHE A 115 -22.47 -6.62 -42.62
C PHE A 115 -23.72 -7.40 -42.17
N LEU A 116 -23.86 -8.67 -42.56
CA LEU A 116 -25.08 -9.46 -42.32
C LEU A 116 -25.54 -9.46 -40.86
N THR A 117 -24.61 -9.63 -39.92
CA THR A 117 -24.91 -9.64 -38.47
C THR A 117 -25.43 -8.29 -37.99
N ALA A 118 -24.87 -7.19 -38.50
CA ALA A 118 -25.33 -5.84 -38.16
C ALA A 118 -26.73 -5.55 -38.72
N GLN A 119 -27.01 -5.97 -39.95
CA GLN A 119 -28.35 -5.85 -40.53
C GLN A 119 -29.40 -6.59 -39.70
N HIS A 120 -29.07 -7.82 -39.28
CA HIS A 120 -29.96 -8.61 -38.44
C HIS A 120 -30.24 -7.91 -37.10
N THR A 121 -29.21 -7.39 -36.43
CA THR A 121 -29.39 -6.65 -35.16
C THR A 121 -30.22 -5.37 -35.34
N VAL A 122 -30.03 -4.62 -36.43
CA VAL A 122 -30.84 -3.44 -36.74
C VAL A 122 -32.30 -3.83 -36.97
N GLN A 123 -32.55 -4.89 -37.75
CA GLN A 123 -33.90 -5.39 -38.00
C GLN A 123 -34.59 -5.84 -36.71
N THR A 124 -33.91 -6.63 -35.87
CA THR A 124 -34.42 -7.03 -34.55
C THR A 124 -34.73 -5.82 -33.67
N THR A 125 -33.86 -4.82 -33.67
CA THR A 125 -34.07 -3.57 -32.91
C THR A 125 -35.34 -2.85 -33.40
N ASP A 126 -35.51 -2.70 -34.71
CA ASP A 126 -36.69 -2.07 -35.30
C ASP A 126 -37.98 -2.85 -34.98
N ASP A 127 -37.94 -4.17 -34.95
CA ASP A 127 -39.10 -5.02 -34.62
C ASP A 127 -39.51 -4.88 -33.14
N VAL A 128 -38.54 -4.81 -32.23
CA VAL A 128 -38.79 -4.51 -30.81
C VAL A 128 -39.38 -3.12 -30.63
N LEU A 129 -38.80 -2.10 -31.28
CA LEU A 129 -39.29 -0.73 -31.16
C LEU A 129 -40.71 -0.59 -31.75
N ARG A 130 -41.01 -1.26 -32.87
CA ARG A 130 -42.36 -1.28 -33.47
C ARG A 130 -43.38 -1.97 -32.57
N SER A 131 -43.08 -3.18 -32.11
CA SER A 131 -43.99 -3.96 -31.24
C SER A 131 -44.33 -3.24 -29.93
N ARG A 132 -43.37 -2.49 -29.37
CA ARG A 132 -43.54 -1.71 -28.13
C ARG A 132 -44.06 -0.28 -28.36
N LYS A 133 -44.32 0.12 -29.61
CA LYS A 133 -44.73 1.49 -30.00
C LYS A 133 -43.75 2.58 -29.54
N TRP A 134 -42.45 2.28 -29.62
CA TRP A 134 -41.35 3.17 -29.22
C TRP A 134 -40.66 3.89 -30.37
N THR A 135 -41.13 3.78 -31.61
CA THR A 135 -40.50 4.39 -32.80
C THR A 135 -40.43 5.93 -32.75
N HIS A 136 -41.35 6.58 -32.03
CA HIS A 136 -41.49 8.05 -31.95
C HIS A 136 -41.25 8.61 -30.53
N LEU A 137 -40.37 7.98 -29.74
CA LEU A 137 -40.06 8.49 -28.39
C LEU A 137 -39.23 9.79 -28.46
N SER A 138 -39.69 10.82 -27.74
CA SER A 138 -38.87 12.00 -27.45
C SER A 138 -37.71 11.64 -26.52
N LYS A 139 -36.66 12.48 -26.48
CA LYS A 139 -35.50 12.30 -25.59
C LYS A 139 -35.89 12.07 -24.12
N GLU A 140 -36.87 12.82 -23.61
CA GLU A 140 -37.36 12.70 -22.22
C GLU A 140 -38.06 11.36 -21.97
N LYS A 141 -38.97 10.97 -22.88
CA LYS A 141 -39.69 9.69 -22.77
C LYS A 141 -38.72 8.51 -22.86
N ARG A 142 -37.74 8.58 -23.77
CA ARG A 142 -36.69 7.57 -23.89
C ARG A 142 -35.84 7.47 -22.61
N SER A 143 -35.53 8.60 -21.98
CA SER A 143 -34.80 8.60 -20.70
C SER A 143 -35.61 7.93 -19.58
N LYS A 144 -36.94 8.09 -19.56
CA LYS A 144 -37.84 7.43 -18.60
C LYS A 144 -37.96 5.93 -18.87
N SER A 145 -38.05 5.53 -20.13
CA SER A 145 -38.14 4.12 -20.56
C SER A 145 -36.79 3.45 -20.80
N LYS A 146 -35.67 4.05 -20.36
CA LYS A 146 -34.32 3.60 -20.68
C LYS A 146 -34.07 2.16 -20.23
N LEU A 147 -34.50 1.81 -19.02
CA LEU A 147 -34.34 0.46 -18.49
C LEU A 147 -35.17 -0.57 -19.27
N ASP A 148 -36.40 -0.23 -19.65
CA ASP A 148 -37.26 -1.11 -20.45
C ASP A 148 -36.69 -1.36 -21.86
N ILE A 149 -36.11 -0.32 -22.47
CA ILE A 149 -35.42 -0.44 -23.77
C ILE A 149 -34.21 -1.37 -23.62
N ILE A 150 -33.37 -1.15 -22.61
CA ILE A 150 -32.20 -2.00 -22.34
C ILE A 150 -32.62 -3.47 -22.17
N ALA A 151 -33.63 -3.73 -21.34
CA ALA A 151 -34.15 -5.07 -21.09
C ALA A 151 -34.71 -5.73 -22.36
N ALA A 152 -35.48 -4.97 -23.15
CA ALA A 152 -36.06 -5.48 -24.39
C ALA A 152 -34.99 -5.83 -25.43
N MET A 153 -33.93 -5.02 -25.54
CA MET A 153 -32.82 -5.31 -26.46
C MET A 153 -32.02 -6.54 -26.03
N ARG A 154 -31.70 -6.67 -24.73
CA ARG A 154 -31.01 -7.86 -24.20
C ARG A 154 -31.72 -9.17 -24.55
N ASN A 155 -33.05 -9.16 -24.47
CA ASN A 155 -33.87 -10.35 -24.71
C ASN A 155 -34.06 -10.68 -26.19
N ALA A 156 -33.91 -9.68 -27.08
CA ALA A 156 -34.19 -9.85 -28.50
C ALA A 156 -32.93 -10.05 -29.35
N TRP A 157 -31.82 -9.42 -28.98
CA TRP A 157 -30.58 -9.45 -29.75
C TRP A 157 -29.94 -10.86 -29.79
N GLY A 158 -29.29 -11.16 -30.92
CA GLY A 158 -28.50 -12.38 -31.09
C GLY A 158 -27.13 -12.31 -30.40
N THR A 159 -26.42 -13.44 -30.36
CA THR A 159 -25.19 -13.64 -29.57
C THR A 159 -24.16 -12.51 -29.71
N SER A 160 -23.75 -12.14 -30.93
CA SER A 160 -22.72 -11.10 -31.14
C SER A 160 -23.13 -9.70 -30.65
N ALA A 161 -24.42 -9.37 -30.69
CA ALA A 161 -24.92 -8.10 -30.17
C ALA A 161 -25.08 -8.14 -28.64
N VAL A 162 -25.37 -9.31 -28.08
CA VAL A 162 -25.39 -9.52 -26.63
C VAL A 162 -23.98 -9.47 -26.04
N GLU A 163 -22.94 -9.94 -26.76
CA GLU A 163 -21.54 -9.75 -26.32
C GLU A 163 -21.22 -8.26 -26.14
N TRP A 164 -21.56 -7.40 -27.10
CA TRP A 164 -21.44 -5.94 -26.93
C TRP A 164 -22.26 -5.41 -25.74
N PHE A 165 -23.50 -5.88 -25.60
CA PHE A 165 -24.36 -5.50 -24.48
C PHE A 165 -23.69 -5.81 -23.13
N ASP A 166 -23.26 -7.05 -22.92
CA ASP A 166 -22.67 -7.50 -21.67
C ASP A 166 -21.29 -6.87 -21.43
N ALA A 167 -20.58 -6.46 -22.48
CA ALA A 167 -19.33 -5.72 -22.38
C ALA A 167 -19.54 -4.27 -21.92
N CYS A 168 -20.66 -3.61 -22.24
CA CYS A 168 -20.84 -2.18 -21.93
C CYS A 168 -21.79 -1.90 -20.75
N LEU A 169 -22.63 -2.87 -20.36
CA LEU A 169 -23.55 -2.71 -19.23
C LEU A 169 -23.96 -4.05 -18.61
N SER A 170 -24.37 -4.00 -17.34
CA SER A 170 -25.03 -5.10 -16.63
C SER A 170 -26.43 -4.66 -16.17
N LEU A 171 -27.40 -5.56 -16.27
CA LEU A 171 -28.80 -5.30 -15.93
C LEU A 171 -29.24 -6.15 -14.73
N GLU A 172 -29.53 -5.49 -13.61
CA GLU A 172 -30.16 -6.05 -12.40
C GLU A 172 -31.46 -5.27 -12.11
N GLU A 173 -31.71 -4.83 -10.87
CA GLU A 173 -32.79 -3.86 -10.57
C GLU A 173 -32.61 -2.53 -11.30
N ASN A 174 -31.35 -2.14 -11.54
CA ASN A 174 -30.97 -0.94 -12.27
C ASN A 174 -29.85 -1.27 -13.26
N ALA A 175 -29.78 -0.53 -14.38
CA ALA A 175 -28.66 -0.65 -15.32
C ALA A 175 -27.37 -0.08 -14.70
N ARG A 176 -26.30 -0.86 -14.76
CA ARG A 176 -24.95 -0.47 -14.32
C ARG A 176 -24.04 -0.45 -15.53
N PHE A 177 -23.33 0.66 -15.74
CA PHE A 177 -22.55 0.87 -16.96
C PHE A 177 -21.06 0.59 -16.74
N GLY A 178 -20.44 0.05 -17.78
CA GLY A 178 -19.00 -0.07 -17.85
C GLY A 178 -18.30 1.22 -18.18
N PHE A 179 -17.27 1.53 -17.39
CA PHE A 179 -16.54 2.79 -17.54
C PHE A 179 -15.59 2.80 -18.73
N LEU A 180 -15.19 1.63 -19.26
CA LEU A 180 -14.52 1.55 -20.57
C LEU A 180 -15.39 2.17 -21.68
N TYR A 181 -16.72 2.12 -21.56
CA TYR A 181 -17.65 2.64 -22.58
C TYR A 181 -18.50 3.81 -22.09
N GLY A 182 -18.00 4.56 -21.11
CA GLY A 182 -18.69 5.71 -20.53
C GLY A 182 -19.99 5.32 -19.80
N THR A 183 -21.15 5.53 -20.43
CA THR A 183 -22.49 5.21 -19.91
C THR A 183 -23.28 4.31 -20.86
N GLY A 184 -22.69 3.15 -21.17
CA GLY A 184 -23.29 2.16 -22.08
C GLY A 184 -23.24 2.61 -23.53
N GLY A 185 -22.03 2.99 -23.99
CA GLY A 185 -21.79 3.47 -25.36
C GLY A 185 -21.88 4.99 -25.53
N ASN A 186 -21.88 5.76 -24.44
CA ASN A 186 -21.96 7.23 -24.50
C ASN A 186 -20.91 7.89 -23.59
N GLU A 187 -20.23 8.91 -24.10
CA GLU A 187 -19.32 9.78 -23.35
C GLU A 187 -19.82 11.23 -23.43
N GLY A 188 -20.36 11.76 -22.33
CA GLY A 188 -21.03 13.06 -22.33
C GLY A 188 -22.23 13.08 -23.31
N SER A 189 -22.19 13.96 -24.31
CA SER A 189 -23.19 14.02 -25.39
C SER A 189 -22.81 13.24 -26.66
N ALA A 190 -21.60 12.67 -26.71
CA ALA A 190 -21.09 11.88 -27.83
C ALA A 190 -21.53 10.42 -27.71
N ASP A 191 -22.02 9.88 -28.83
CA ASP A 191 -22.47 8.50 -28.96
C ASP A 191 -21.35 7.68 -29.60
N ILE A 192 -20.63 6.90 -28.78
CA ILE A 192 -19.45 6.13 -29.20
C ILE A 192 -19.85 5.06 -30.23
N THR A 193 -21.08 4.53 -30.14
CA THR A 193 -21.59 3.52 -31.07
C THR A 193 -21.85 4.11 -32.45
N ASN A 194 -22.36 5.34 -32.53
CA ASN A 194 -22.49 6.02 -33.82
C ASN A 194 -21.13 6.35 -34.44
N ASN A 195 -20.16 6.79 -33.63
CA ASN A 195 -18.81 7.08 -34.11
C ASN A 195 -18.14 5.82 -34.70
N PHE A 196 -18.36 4.66 -34.08
CA PHE A 196 -17.87 3.38 -34.59
C PHE A 196 -18.41 3.09 -36.01
N TRP A 197 -19.72 3.21 -36.22
CA TRP A 197 -20.33 2.97 -37.54
C TRP A 197 -19.96 4.03 -38.57
N GLU A 198 -19.73 5.27 -38.15
CA GLU A 198 -19.18 6.33 -39.02
C GLU A 198 -17.78 5.99 -39.50
N MET A 199 -16.91 5.51 -38.62
CA MET A 199 -15.56 5.09 -38.97
C MET A 199 -15.55 3.85 -39.86
N ILE A 200 -16.50 2.92 -39.69
CA ILE A 200 -16.70 1.79 -40.61
C ILE A 200 -17.08 2.29 -42.01
N GLU A 201 -18.01 3.24 -42.09
CA GLU A 201 -18.43 3.87 -43.35
C GLU A 201 -17.25 4.58 -44.03
N GLU A 202 -16.39 5.29 -43.28
CA GLU A 202 -15.19 5.96 -43.80
C GLU A 202 -14.08 5.00 -44.26
N THR A 203 -14.00 3.78 -43.73
CA THR A 203 -12.89 2.84 -43.97
C THR A 203 -13.23 1.75 -44.99
N ILE A 204 -14.01 0.76 -44.58
CA ILE A 204 -14.37 -0.39 -45.41
C ILE A 204 -15.63 -0.13 -46.25
N GLY A 205 -16.33 0.98 -46.00
CA GLY A 205 -17.50 1.37 -46.78
C GLY A 205 -18.76 0.60 -46.42
N LEU A 206 -19.91 1.27 -46.43
CA LEU A 206 -21.20 0.57 -46.37
C LEU A 206 -21.68 0.16 -47.77
N GLU A 207 -21.58 1.08 -48.74
CA GLU A 207 -21.90 0.82 -50.15
C GLU A 207 -20.63 0.76 -51.00
N ASP A 208 -19.80 1.82 -50.95
CA ASP A 208 -18.52 1.91 -51.65
C ASP A 208 -17.35 1.98 -50.65
N THR A 209 -16.23 1.33 -50.97
CA THR A 209 -15.00 1.39 -50.14
C THR A 209 -14.38 2.78 -50.15
N GLY A 210 -13.94 3.25 -48.98
CA GLY A 210 -13.24 4.54 -48.83
C GLY A 210 -11.86 4.53 -49.48
N ARG A 211 -11.36 5.71 -49.87
CA ARG A 211 -9.98 5.89 -50.37
C ARG A 211 -8.98 5.71 -49.21
N ASP A 212 -7.79 5.18 -49.48
CA ASP A 212 -6.63 5.10 -48.56
C ASP A 212 -6.77 4.20 -47.30
N THR A 213 -7.75 3.28 -47.28
CA THR A 213 -8.01 2.37 -46.14
C THR A 213 -6.85 1.43 -45.80
N ARG A 214 -6.01 1.06 -46.79
CA ARG A 214 -4.85 0.16 -46.56
C ARG A 214 -3.76 0.82 -45.75
N GLU A 215 -3.36 2.05 -46.09
CA GLU A 215 -2.32 2.79 -45.36
C GLU A 215 -2.74 2.97 -43.89
N LEU A 216 -3.99 3.38 -43.65
CA LEU A 216 -4.52 3.56 -42.31
C LEU A 216 -4.55 2.26 -41.50
N LEU A 217 -4.92 1.14 -42.11
CA LEU A 217 -4.92 -0.17 -41.44
C LEU A 217 -3.49 -0.63 -41.11
N VAL A 218 -2.56 -0.51 -42.06
CA VAL A 218 -1.16 -0.88 -41.86
C VAL A 218 -0.53 -0.01 -40.77
N ALA A 219 -0.79 1.30 -40.78
CA ALA A 219 -0.37 2.20 -39.70
C ALA A 219 -0.95 1.78 -38.33
N SER A 220 -2.20 1.31 -38.30
CA SER A 220 -2.86 0.88 -37.06
C SER A 220 -2.25 -0.40 -36.47
N ILE A 221 -1.93 -1.40 -37.32
CA ILE A 221 -1.46 -2.72 -36.89
C ILE A 221 0.08 -2.79 -36.81
N ALA A 222 0.80 -2.28 -37.80
CA ALA A 222 2.27 -2.28 -37.86
C ALA A 222 2.93 -1.03 -37.25
N GLY A 223 2.16 0.01 -36.90
CA GLY A 223 2.74 1.25 -36.36
C GLY A 223 3.54 2.04 -37.39
N GLU A 224 3.27 1.85 -38.69
CA GLU A 224 3.86 2.63 -39.76
C GLU A 224 3.35 4.09 -39.73
N SER A 225 4.13 4.99 -40.35
CA SER A 225 3.73 6.40 -40.48
C SER A 225 2.54 6.54 -41.43
N ARG A 226 1.65 7.50 -41.14
CA ARG A 226 0.49 7.85 -41.99
C ARG A 226 0.45 9.34 -42.29
N VAL A 227 -0.11 9.70 -43.44
CA VAL A 227 -0.28 11.12 -43.86
C VAL A 227 -1.70 11.66 -43.57
N GLY A 228 -2.71 10.78 -43.51
CA GLY A 228 -4.12 11.14 -43.31
C GLY A 228 -4.69 10.81 -41.93
N GLY A 229 -5.97 11.13 -41.70
CA GLY A 229 -6.74 10.83 -40.47
C GLY A 229 -8.10 11.52 -40.46
N THR A 230 -8.95 11.16 -39.50
CA THR A 230 -10.25 11.82 -39.30
C THR A 230 -10.17 12.90 -38.21
N ASN A 231 -10.90 14.00 -38.38
CA ASN A 231 -11.00 15.10 -37.40
C ASN A 231 -11.93 14.74 -36.22
N ARG A 232 -12.24 13.46 -36.03
CA ARG A 232 -13.06 12.96 -34.93
C ARG A 232 -12.18 12.68 -33.72
N THR A 233 -12.73 12.93 -32.54
CA THR A 233 -12.09 12.54 -31.28
C THR A 233 -12.06 11.02 -31.15
N ALA A 234 -10.92 10.50 -30.68
CA ALA A 234 -10.75 9.10 -30.31
C ALA A 234 -11.26 8.79 -28.88
N GLY A 235 -11.88 9.77 -28.22
CA GLY A 235 -12.48 9.61 -26.89
C GLY A 235 -11.45 9.36 -25.77
N GLN A 236 -11.96 8.90 -24.62
CA GLN A 236 -11.17 8.69 -23.40
C GLN A 236 -9.99 7.69 -23.52
N HIS A 237 -9.90 6.87 -24.57
CA HIS A 237 -8.91 5.77 -24.68
C HIS A 237 -7.59 6.16 -25.35
N PHE A 238 -7.60 7.27 -26.08
CA PHE A 238 -6.42 7.80 -26.78
C PHE A 238 -6.21 9.27 -26.37
N PRO A 239 -5.56 9.52 -25.22
CA PRO A 239 -5.47 10.87 -24.65
C PRO A 239 -4.77 11.88 -25.56
N LEU A 240 -3.85 11.42 -26.44
CA LEU A 240 -3.09 12.25 -27.37
C LEU A 240 -3.85 12.62 -28.66
N SER A 241 -4.98 11.97 -28.94
CA SER A 241 -5.74 12.17 -30.18
C SER A 241 -6.80 13.28 -30.10
N GLY A 242 -6.96 13.92 -28.93
CA GLY A 242 -7.91 15.00 -28.72
C GLY A 242 -7.27 16.39 -28.78
N ASP A 243 -8.06 17.41 -29.12
CA ASP A 243 -7.63 18.81 -29.07
C ASP A 243 -7.12 19.17 -27.67
N SER A 244 -5.82 19.41 -27.56
CA SER A 244 -5.17 19.87 -26.35
C SER A 244 -3.92 20.69 -26.68
N ALA A 245 -3.64 21.65 -25.80
CA ALA A 245 -2.42 22.45 -25.89
C ALA A 245 -1.21 21.52 -25.77
N ASN A 246 -0.19 21.76 -26.58
CA ASN A 246 1.05 20.96 -26.62
C ASN A 246 0.87 19.49 -27.05
N CYS A 247 -0.24 19.12 -27.70
CA CYS A 247 -0.32 17.85 -28.44
C CYS A 247 0.16 18.04 -29.88
N GLY A 248 1.28 17.40 -30.23
CA GLY A 248 1.94 17.49 -31.53
C GLY A 248 3.17 18.41 -31.54
N GLN A 249 3.72 18.66 -32.73
CA GLN A 249 4.89 19.55 -32.90
C GLN A 249 4.54 21.05 -32.88
N THR A 250 3.24 21.39 -32.84
CA THR A 250 2.72 22.76 -32.80
C THR A 250 2.10 23.10 -31.44
N TYR A 251 1.93 24.40 -31.16
CA TYR A 251 1.32 24.88 -29.90
C TYR A 251 -0.14 24.41 -29.70
N SER A 252 -0.85 24.19 -30.81
CA SER A 252 -2.17 23.56 -30.89
C SER A 252 -2.16 22.53 -32.01
N GLY A 253 -2.48 21.27 -31.71
CA GLY A 253 -2.72 20.23 -32.71
C GLY A 253 -4.21 20.10 -33.01
N SER A 254 -4.57 19.91 -34.28
CA SER A 254 -5.91 19.45 -34.68
C SER A 254 -6.02 17.94 -34.47
N SER A 255 -7.11 17.45 -33.90
CA SER A 255 -7.36 16.00 -33.79
C SER A 255 -7.17 15.28 -35.13
N SER A 256 -6.29 14.29 -35.17
CA SER A 256 -6.12 13.38 -36.32
C SER A 256 -6.14 11.95 -35.79
N THR A 257 -7.33 11.38 -35.71
CA THR A 257 -7.52 9.99 -35.27
C THR A 257 -7.40 9.04 -36.46
N ASN A 258 -6.77 7.89 -36.28
CA ASN A 258 -6.86 6.82 -37.26
C ASN A 258 -8.19 6.07 -37.04
N PRO A 259 -9.12 6.03 -38.02
CA PRO A 259 -10.39 5.32 -37.87
C PRO A 259 -10.22 3.84 -37.48
N TRP A 260 -9.20 3.16 -38.02
CA TRP A 260 -8.92 1.76 -37.71
C TRP A 260 -8.54 1.52 -36.25
N ASP A 261 -7.84 2.48 -35.61
CA ASP A 261 -7.50 2.35 -34.18
C ASP A 261 -8.77 2.28 -33.32
N MET A 262 -9.76 3.12 -33.64
CA MET A 262 -11.05 3.15 -32.93
C MET A 262 -11.92 1.94 -33.22
N ILE A 263 -12.00 1.50 -34.49
CA ILE A 263 -12.75 0.30 -34.88
C ILE A 263 -12.19 -0.91 -34.12
N LEU A 264 -10.89 -1.16 -34.24
CA LEU A 264 -10.24 -2.32 -33.63
C LEU A 264 -10.26 -2.24 -32.09
N MET A 265 -10.11 -1.06 -31.51
CA MET A 265 -10.27 -0.85 -30.06
C MET A 265 -11.68 -1.22 -29.59
N MET A 266 -12.73 -0.76 -30.28
CA MET A 266 -14.12 -1.10 -29.96
C MET A 266 -14.35 -2.62 -30.09
N GLU A 267 -13.82 -3.24 -31.13
CA GLU A 267 -13.90 -4.68 -31.37
C GLU A 267 -13.20 -5.50 -30.29
N GLY A 268 -12.04 -5.06 -29.80
CA GLY A 268 -11.30 -5.77 -28.75
C GLY A 268 -11.90 -5.60 -27.36
N ALA A 269 -12.47 -4.43 -27.08
CA ALA A 269 -13.12 -4.18 -25.80
C ALA A 269 -14.35 -5.10 -25.57
N VAL A 270 -14.95 -5.65 -26.63
CA VAL A 270 -16.03 -6.66 -26.53
C VAL A 270 -15.59 -7.92 -25.80
N LEU A 271 -14.29 -8.24 -25.74
CA LEU A 271 -13.79 -9.39 -24.97
C LEU A 271 -14.06 -9.30 -23.46
N PHE A 272 -14.43 -8.12 -22.97
CA PHE A 272 -14.83 -7.92 -21.58
C PHE A 272 -16.31 -8.26 -21.33
N ALA A 273 -17.03 -8.78 -22.34
CA ALA A 273 -18.38 -9.34 -22.22
C ALA A 273 -18.44 -10.50 -21.22
N GLY A 274 -19.46 -10.53 -20.37
CA GLY A 274 -19.70 -11.63 -19.41
C GLY A 274 -18.76 -11.66 -18.21
N ALA A 275 -17.78 -10.77 -18.18
CA ALA A 275 -16.83 -10.63 -17.08
C ALA A 275 -17.24 -9.53 -16.06
N THR A 276 -18.40 -8.93 -16.30
CA THR A 276 -19.06 -7.97 -15.42
C THR A 276 -19.50 -8.70 -14.14
N THR A 277 -18.65 -8.69 -13.12
CA THR A 277 -18.91 -9.44 -11.88
C THR A 277 -19.97 -8.74 -11.02
N LYS A 278 -20.80 -9.55 -10.36
CA LYS A 278 -21.72 -9.11 -9.30
C LYS A 278 -20.88 -8.73 -8.08
N ARG A 279 -20.69 -7.42 -7.81
CA ARG A 279 -20.19 -6.99 -6.50
C ARG A 279 -21.34 -7.09 -5.50
N LEU A 280 -21.29 -8.10 -4.65
CA LEU A 280 -22.21 -8.26 -3.53
C LEU A 280 -22.04 -7.06 -2.59
N SER A 281 -23.09 -6.26 -2.56
CA SER A 281 -23.34 -5.19 -1.63
C SER A 281 -23.29 -5.71 -0.18
N GLN A 282 -22.23 -5.36 0.55
CA GLN A 282 -22.37 -5.18 2.00
C GLN A 282 -22.14 -3.73 2.45
N GLU A 283 -21.37 -2.89 1.74
CA GLU A 283 -21.22 -1.47 2.14
C GLU A 283 -21.10 -0.48 0.96
N GLY A 284 -22.14 -0.37 0.14
CA GLY A 284 -22.43 0.87 -0.61
C GLY A 284 -22.38 0.80 -2.14
N LYS A 285 -23.53 1.14 -2.73
CA LYS A 285 -23.76 1.57 -4.13
C LYS A 285 -23.06 0.72 -5.21
N GLY A 286 -23.61 -0.47 -5.44
CA GLY A 286 -23.18 -1.42 -6.48
C GLY A 286 -22.78 -0.75 -7.82
N LYS A 287 -21.51 -0.88 -8.19
CA LYS A 287 -20.98 -0.52 -9.51
C LYS A 287 -20.86 -1.82 -10.32
N ALA A 288 -21.08 -1.75 -11.64
CA ALA A 288 -20.68 -2.85 -12.52
C ALA A 288 -19.16 -3.02 -12.39
N ALA A 289 -18.72 -4.23 -12.03
CA ALA A 289 -17.31 -4.52 -11.86
C ALA A 289 -16.75 -5.12 -13.13
N PHE A 290 -15.83 -4.40 -13.77
CA PHE A 290 -15.10 -4.92 -14.93
C PHE A 290 -13.92 -5.78 -14.47
N PRO A 291 -13.43 -6.68 -15.33
CA PRO A 291 -12.19 -7.41 -15.09
C PRO A 291 -11.08 -6.49 -14.65
N PHE A 292 -10.48 -6.82 -13.50
CA PHE A 292 -9.35 -6.08 -12.93
C PHE A 292 -9.62 -4.58 -12.69
N MET A 293 -10.89 -4.18 -12.63
CA MET A 293 -11.30 -2.83 -12.28
C MET A 293 -11.45 -2.70 -10.77
N ILE A 294 -10.90 -1.64 -10.20
CA ILE A 294 -10.95 -1.35 -8.75
C ILE A 294 -11.18 0.15 -8.49
N GLU A 295 -11.39 0.50 -7.23
CA GLU A 295 -11.37 1.89 -6.80
C GLU A 295 -9.94 2.44 -6.79
N HIS A 296 -9.77 3.64 -7.34
CA HIS A 296 -8.47 4.30 -7.30
C HIS A 296 -8.19 4.80 -5.89
N LEU A 297 -7.04 4.40 -5.35
CA LEU A 297 -6.49 4.94 -4.12
C LEU A 297 -5.14 5.59 -4.43
N ALA A 298 -5.02 6.86 -4.11
CA ALA A 298 -3.78 7.60 -4.31
C ALA A 298 -2.70 7.08 -3.34
N THR A 299 -1.58 6.61 -3.89
CA THR A 299 -0.49 6.00 -3.10
C THR A 299 0.88 6.65 -3.32
N GLY A 300 1.02 7.60 -4.25
CA GLY A 300 2.30 8.27 -4.56
C GLY A 300 2.47 9.62 -3.85
N GLU A 301 3.72 10.07 -3.68
CA GLU A 301 4.05 11.36 -3.04
C GLU A 301 3.49 12.57 -3.82
N SER A 302 3.42 12.51 -5.14
CA SER A 302 2.82 13.55 -5.98
C SER A 302 1.31 13.75 -5.77
N SER A 303 0.65 12.84 -5.04
CA SER A 303 -0.77 12.98 -4.69
C SER A 303 -1.05 13.98 -3.57
N THR A 304 -0.04 14.36 -2.76
CA THR A 304 -0.19 15.42 -1.74
C THR A 304 -0.23 16.80 -2.39
N SER A 305 0.65 17.07 -3.38
CA SER A 305 0.67 18.31 -4.16
C SER A 305 -0.64 18.57 -4.89
N MET A 306 -1.25 17.53 -5.48
CA MET A 306 -2.54 17.67 -6.16
C MET A 306 -3.71 17.95 -5.23
N LYS A 307 -3.59 17.66 -3.92
CA LYS A 307 -4.63 17.90 -2.93
C LYS A 307 -4.56 19.29 -2.29
N ASP A 308 -3.36 19.83 -2.12
CA ASP A 308 -3.19 21.20 -1.59
C ASP A 308 -3.67 22.26 -2.61
N GLU A 309 -3.50 22.02 -3.92
CA GLU A 309 -4.13 22.83 -4.97
C GLU A 309 -5.66 22.61 -5.06
N ALA A 310 -6.15 21.39 -4.79
CA ALA A 310 -7.57 21.03 -4.87
C ALA A 310 -8.48 21.67 -3.80
N LYS A 311 -7.92 22.24 -2.71
CA LYS A 311 -8.71 23.05 -1.77
C LYS A 311 -8.98 24.47 -2.30
N GLN A 312 -8.18 24.95 -3.25
CA GLN A 312 -8.32 26.28 -3.86
C GLN A 312 -9.11 26.22 -5.18
N ASP A 313 -9.02 25.11 -5.93
CA ASP A 313 -9.79 24.90 -7.15
C ASP A 313 -10.97 23.95 -6.96
N LYS A 314 -12.19 24.40 -7.27
CA LYS A 314 -13.43 23.58 -7.24
C LYS A 314 -13.42 22.38 -8.21
N GLN A 315 -12.36 22.21 -9.00
CA GLN A 315 -12.19 21.12 -9.97
C GLN A 315 -11.26 20.04 -9.42
N ILE A 316 -11.70 19.32 -8.39
CA ILE A 316 -11.02 18.09 -7.96
C ILE A 316 -10.97 17.14 -9.16
N ILE A 317 -9.77 16.73 -9.59
CA ILE A 317 -9.59 15.68 -10.59
C ILE A 317 -10.12 14.37 -9.98
N ARG A 318 -11.34 13.99 -10.36
CA ARG A 318 -11.97 12.76 -9.87
C ARG A 318 -11.53 11.58 -10.72
N CYS A 319 -10.96 10.56 -10.08
CA CYS A 319 -10.77 9.27 -10.74
C CYS A 319 -12.04 8.44 -10.67
N ARG A 320 -12.56 8.03 -11.83
CA ARG A 320 -13.80 7.24 -11.93
C ARG A 320 -13.57 5.76 -11.64
N ALA A 321 -12.45 5.22 -12.12
CA ALA A 321 -12.00 3.86 -11.86
C ALA A 321 -10.53 3.67 -12.26
N GLU A 322 -9.93 2.64 -11.70
CA GLU A 322 -8.61 2.13 -12.04
C GLU A 322 -8.74 0.73 -12.66
N PHE A 323 -7.95 0.44 -13.68
CA PHE A 323 -7.88 -0.83 -14.39
C PHE A 323 -6.46 -1.38 -14.32
N TRP A 324 -6.36 -2.70 -14.15
CA TRP A 324 -5.09 -3.42 -14.18
C TRP A 324 -5.11 -4.39 -15.37
N MET A 325 -4.52 -3.96 -16.49
CA MET A 325 -4.57 -4.70 -17.74
C MET A 325 -3.48 -5.78 -17.76
N PRO A 326 -3.82 -7.08 -17.87
CA PRO A 326 -2.84 -8.15 -17.79
C PRO A 326 -1.98 -8.24 -19.06
N LEU A 327 -0.67 -8.40 -18.87
CA LEU A 327 0.30 -8.68 -19.92
C LEU A 327 0.86 -10.08 -19.72
N TRP A 328 0.29 -11.05 -20.44
CA TRP A 328 0.73 -12.44 -20.44
C TRP A 328 1.84 -12.67 -21.47
N GLN A 329 2.81 -13.50 -21.13
CA GLN A 329 4.01 -13.73 -21.95
C GLN A 329 3.92 -15.01 -22.79
N SER A 330 3.05 -15.94 -22.41
CA SER A 330 2.91 -17.23 -23.10
C SER A 330 1.88 -17.16 -24.23
N PRO A 331 2.14 -17.76 -25.41
CA PRO A 331 1.16 -17.81 -26.50
C PRO A 331 -0.19 -18.39 -26.06
N THR A 332 -1.23 -17.56 -26.03
CA THR A 332 -2.53 -17.91 -25.44
C THR A 332 -3.66 -17.86 -26.48
N SER A 333 -4.58 -18.83 -26.40
CA SER A 333 -5.74 -18.93 -27.30
C SER A 333 -6.85 -17.95 -26.92
N LEU A 334 -7.74 -17.65 -27.85
CA LEU A 334 -8.88 -16.77 -27.58
C LEU A 334 -9.76 -17.31 -26.43
N PRO A 335 -10.12 -18.61 -26.38
CA PRO A 335 -10.81 -19.17 -25.20
C PRO A 335 -10.04 -18.96 -23.89
N GLY A 336 -8.71 -19.06 -23.91
CA GLY A 336 -7.86 -18.80 -22.74
C GLY A 336 -7.95 -17.34 -22.27
N ILE A 337 -7.92 -16.38 -23.20
CA ILE A 337 -8.08 -14.96 -22.87
C ILE A 337 -9.50 -14.64 -22.39
N LYS A 338 -10.54 -15.21 -23.02
CA LYS A 338 -11.93 -15.09 -22.52
C LYS A 338 -12.07 -15.68 -21.10
N ALA A 339 -11.40 -16.79 -20.79
CA ALA A 339 -11.37 -17.36 -19.45
C ALA A 339 -10.64 -16.46 -18.44
N LEU A 340 -9.48 -15.90 -18.82
CA LEU A 340 -8.72 -14.96 -17.99
C LEU A 340 -9.53 -13.70 -17.65
N LEU A 341 -10.16 -13.10 -18.66
CA LEU A 341 -10.96 -11.89 -18.49
C LEU A 341 -12.24 -12.19 -17.70
N SER A 342 -12.93 -13.30 -17.97
CA SER A 342 -14.17 -13.68 -17.25
C SER A 342 -13.95 -13.96 -15.77
N GLU A 343 -12.78 -14.48 -15.39
CA GLU A 343 -12.38 -14.55 -13.99
C GLU A 343 -12.13 -13.15 -13.41
N GLY A 344 -11.31 -12.34 -14.08
CA GLY A 344 -11.22 -10.89 -13.93
C GLY A 344 -11.01 -10.36 -12.50
N ARG A 345 -10.50 -11.18 -11.58
CA ARG A 345 -10.41 -10.86 -10.15
C ARG A 345 -8.96 -10.69 -9.72
N LEU A 346 -8.71 -9.61 -8.99
CA LEU A 346 -7.52 -9.50 -8.14
C LEU A 346 -7.93 -10.02 -6.77
N GLN A 347 -7.24 -11.04 -6.28
CA GLN A 347 -7.53 -11.66 -4.99
C GLN A 347 -6.28 -11.60 -4.12
N ARG A 348 -6.46 -11.18 -2.87
CA ARG A 348 -5.40 -11.14 -1.85
C ARG A 348 -5.08 -12.56 -1.39
N LEU A 349 -3.95 -12.74 -0.68
CA LEU A 349 -3.60 -14.05 -0.08
C LEU A 349 -4.65 -14.55 0.92
N SER A 350 -5.35 -13.63 1.60
CA SER A 350 -6.46 -13.95 2.50
C SER A 350 -7.65 -14.60 1.79
N GLY A 351 -7.70 -14.56 0.45
CA GLY A 351 -8.85 -14.96 -0.34
C GLY A 351 -9.87 -13.83 -0.53
N GLU A 352 -9.65 -12.66 0.05
CA GLU A 352 -10.52 -11.50 -0.15
C GLU A 352 -10.30 -10.85 -1.51
N GLN A 353 -11.34 -10.23 -2.05
CA GLN A 353 -11.26 -9.52 -3.32
C GLN A 353 -10.55 -8.18 -3.17
N GLY A 354 -9.81 -7.79 -4.21
CA GLY A 354 -9.20 -6.48 -4.29
C GLY A 354 -10.21 -5.38 -4.57
N GLU A 355 -10.34 -4.44 -3.66
CA GLU A 355 -11.30 -3.34 -3.76
C GLU A 355 -10.68 -2.04 -4.28
N HIS A 356 -9.41 -1.82 -3.96
CA HIS A 356 -8.67 -0.60 -4.27
C HIS A 356 -7.19 -0.85 -4.59
N THR A 357 -6.47 0.19 -5.02
CA THR A 357 -5.06 0.12 -5.47
C THR A 357 -4.15 -0.70 -4.57
N LEU A 358 -4.16 -0.49 -3.25
CA LEU A 358 -3.29 -1.29 -2.35
C LEU A 358 -3.61 -2.79 -2.36
N HIS A 359 -4.88 -3.18 -2.43
CA HIS A 359 -5.23 -4.60 -2.56
C HIS A 359 -4.80 -5.17 -3.90
N ALA A 360 -4.84 -4.36 -4.97
CA ALA A 360 -4.31 -4.79 -6.27
C ALA A 360 -2.80 -4.98 -6.25
N LEU A 361 -2.05 -4.04 -5.67
CA LEU A 361 -0.60 -4.15 -5.47
C LEU A 361 -0.23 -5.41 -4.67
N GLU A 362 -0.97 -5.70 -3.59
CA GLU A 362 -0.80 -6.94 -2.81
C GLU A 362 -1.14 -8.19 -3.65
N ALA A 363 -2.27 -8.18 -4.37
CA ALA A 363 -2.76 -9.32 -5.14
C ALA A 363 -1.86 -9.66 -6.34
N ILE A 364 -1.27 -8.69 -7.04
CA ILE A 364 -0.41 -9.01 -8.19
C ILE A 364 0.91 -9.68 -7.78
N LYS A 365 1.35 -9.46 -6.53
CA LYS A 365 2.53 -10.10 -5.93
C LYS A 365 2.25 -11.51 -5.38
N THR A 366 1.08 -12.05 -5.69
CA THR A 366 0.64 -13.37 -5.19
C THR A 366 -0.05 -14.15 -6.33
N LEU A 367 -0.91 -13.49 -7.09
CA LEU A 367 -1.76 -14.07 -8.14
C LEU A 367 -1.01 -14.29 -9.46
N GLY A 368 -0.15 -13.35 -9.86
CA GLY A 368 0.31 -13.23 -11.25
C GLY A 368 1.10 -14.43 -11.80
N VAL A 369 1.91 -15.06 -10.94
CA VAL A 369 2.70 -16.24 -11.30
C VAL A 369 1.81 -17.46 -11.61
N SER A 370 0.66 -17.60 -10.94
CA SER A 370 -0.20 -18.78 -11.09
C SER A 370 -0.96 -18.85 -12.43
N ARG A 371 -1.08 -17.71 -13.13
CA ARG A 371 -1.91 -17.56 -14.35
C ARG A 371 -1.12 -17.22 -15.62
N GLY A 372 0.21 -17.24 -15.56
CA GLY A 372 1.07 -16.88 -16.71
C GLY A 372 1.07 -15.39 -17.06
N ILE A 373 0.67 -14.53 -16.11
CA ILE A 373 0.69 -13.07 -16.25
C ILE A 373 1.99 -12.55 -15.63
N GLY A 374 2.88 -12.00 -16.46
CA GLY A 374 4.16 -11.47 -15.99
C GLY A 374 4.08 -10.03 -15.48
N THR A 375 3.12 -9.27 -16.00
CA THR A 375 3.03 -7.83 -15.72
C THR A 375 1.58 -7.36 -15.79
N PHE A 376 1.23 -6.33 -15.03
CA PHE A 376 -0.01 -5.58 -15.20
C PHE A 376 0.29 -4.14 -15.57
N HIS A 377 -0.42 -3.61 -16.56
CA HIS A 377 -0.45 -2.19 -16.89
C HIS A 377 -1.56 -1.49 -16.11
N ARG A 378 -1.19 -0.56 -15.24
CA ARG A 378 -2.12 0.18 -14.38
C ARG A 378 -2.60 1.42 -15.13
N VAL A 379 -3.91 1.57 -15.28
CA VAL A 379 -4.55 2.68 -15.99
C VAL A 379 -5.65 3.29 -15.12
N ALA A 380 -5.72 4.61 -15.02
CA ALA A 380 -6.77 5.31 -14.29
C ALA A 380 -7.58 6.23 -15.21
N LEU A 381 -8.91 6.26 -15.03
CA LEU A 381 -9.81 7.17 -15.74
C LEU A 381 -10.02 8.45 -14.92
N PHE A 382 -9.27 9.50 -15.25
CA PHE A 382 -9.39 10.80 -14.60
C PHE A 382 -10.35 11.73 -15.34
N GLU A 383 -11.16 12.47 -14.59
CA GLU A 383 -12.06 13.48 -15.14
C GLU A 383 -11.28 14.70 -15.66
N ARG A 384 -11.53 15.07 -16.91
CA ARG A 384 -11.00 16.27 -17.56
C ARG A 384 -11.97 17.44 -17.34
N ARG A 385 -11.46 18.57 -16.80
CA ARG A 385 -12.17 19.87 -16.66
C ARG A 385 -13.48 19.83 -15.85
N GLY A 386 -13.73 18.78 -15.06
CA GLY A 386 -14.92 18.66 -14.21
C GLY A 386 -16.27 18.60 -14.95
N GLN A 387 -16.27 18.23 -16.24
CA GLN A 387 -17.46 18.20 -17.10
C GLN A 387 -17.91 16.78 -17.50
N GLY A 388 -17.45 15.75 -16.79
CA GLY A 388 -17.80 14.35 -17.06
C GLY A 388 -17.19 13.75 -18.33
N SER A 389 -16.17 14.38 -18.91
CA SER A 389 -15.25 13.78 -19.91
C SER A 389 -14.07 13.15 -19.19
N TYR A 390 -13.59 11.98 -19.61
CA TYR A 390 -12.53 11.25 -18.91
C TYR A 390 -11.32 11.00 -19.82
N LEU A 391 -10.16 10.75 -19.22
CA LEU A 391 -8.95 10.35 -19.91
C LEU A 391 -8.35 9.14 -19.22
N ALA A 392 -8.05 8.09 -19.99
CA ALA A 392 -7.29 6.94 -19.55
C ALA A 392 -5.81 7.32 -19.45
N ALA A 393 -5.34 7.59 -18.24
CA ALA A 393 -3.94 7.88 -17.94
C ALA A 393 -3.21 6.59 -17.53
N SER A 394 -2.05 6.36 -18.13
CA SER A 394 -1.13 5.32 -17.70
C SER A 394 -0.51 5.68 -16.35
N LEU A 395 -0.55 4.75 -15.40
CA LEU A 395 0.05 4.87 -14.07
C LEU A 395 1.25 3.95 -13.88
N GLY A 396 1.74 3.34 -14.98
CA GLY A 396 2.93 2.49 -14.99
C GLY A 396 2.64 0.99 -15.08
N PHE A 397 3.72 0.22 -15.13
CA PHE A 397 3.72 -1.23 -15.27
C PHE A 397 4.22 -1.87 -13.98
N TYR A 398 3.57 -2.95 -13.57
CA TYR A 398 3.86 -3.63 -12.31
C TYR A 398 4.10 -5.11 -12.56
N SER A 399 5.32 -5.55 -12.30
CA SER A 399 5.72 -6.95 -12.43
C SER A 399 5.10 -7.81 -11.34
N THR A 400 4.72 -9.02 -11.72
CA THR A 400 4.25 -10.03 -10.78
C THR A 400 5.46 -10.74 -10.18
N SER A 401 5.38 -11.06 -8.90
CA SER A 401 6.41 -11.84 -8.19
C SER A 401 5.75 -12.58 -7.02
N ARG A 402 6.52 -13.26 -6.16
CA ARG A 402 6.03 -13.88 -4.91
C ARG A 402 6.63 -13.23 -3.67
N SER A 403 7.11 -11.99 -3.79
CA SER A 403 7.82 -11.31 -2.69
C SER A 403 6.98 -11.18 -1.42
N VAL A 404 5.66 -10.98 -1.57
CA VAL A 404 4.72 -10.81 -0.46
C VAL A 404 4.61 -12.05 0.44
N GLU A 405 4.93 -13.26 -0.04
CA GLU A 405 4.92 -14.47 0.79
C GLU A 405 5.86 -14.34 2.00
N SER A 406 6.94 -13.56 1.88
CA SER A 406 7.90 -13.36 2.98
C SER A 406 7.39 -12.48 4.12
N PHE A 407 6.36 -11.65 3.89
CA PHE A 407 5.76 -10.77 4.91
C PHE A 407 4.24 -10.99 5.10
N ALA A 408 3.68 -12.04 4.50
CA ALA A 408 2.25 -12.30 4.49
C ALA A 408 1.68 -12.51 5.90
N ALA A 409 2.42 -13.23 6.76
CA ALA A 409 2.01 -13.48 8.14
C ALA A 409 1.93 -12.18 8.95
N GLN A 410 2.93 -11.32 8.80
CA GLN A 410 2.96 -9.99 9.41
C GLN A 410 1.77 -9.14 8.93
N LEU A 411 1.57 -9.02 7.61
CA LEU A 411 0.46 -8.22 7.05
C LEU A 411 -0.92 -8.71 7.50
N ALA A 412 -1.10 -10.03 7.62
CA ALA A 412 -2.35 -10.61 8.12
C ALA A 412 -2.70 -10.14 9.56
N GLU A 413 -1.70 -9.91 10.42
CA GLU A 413 -1.93 -9.34 11.76
C GLU A 413 -2.47 -7.89 11.70
N LEU A 414 -2.22 -7.16 10.61
CA LEU A 414 -2.67 -5.78 10.40
C LEU A 414 -3.95 -5.65 9.60
N ASP A 415 -4.49 -6.71 9.01
CA ASP A 415 -5.60 -6.63 8.05
C ASP A 415 -6.85 -5.93 8.62
N GLY A 416 -7.26 -6.32 9.83
CA GLY A 416 -8.40 -5.67 10.49
C GLY A 416 -8.18 -4.18 10.78
N PHE A 417 -6.93 -3.75 11.00
CA PHE A 417 -6.59 -2.34 11.17
C PHE A 417 -6.56 -1.60 9.84
N ARG A 418 -5.93 -2.18 8.81
CA ARG A 418 -5.87 -1.64 7.44
C ARG A 418 -7.26 -1.37 6.88
N GLU A 419 -8.18 -2.30 7.09
CA GLU A 419 -9.56 -2.17 6.62
C GLU A 419 -10.30 -1.02 7.31
N GLN A 420 -10.14 -0.87 8.64
CA GLN A 420 -10.70 0.27 9.37
C GLN A 420 -10.10 1.60 8.90
N VAL A 421 -8.79 1.67 8.64
CA VAL A 421 -8.14 2.86 8.09
C VAL A 421 -8.70 3.21 6.70
N TYR A 422 -8.93 2.21 5.85
CA TYR A 422 -9.51 2.44 4.54
C TYR A 422 -10.97 2.92 4.64
N ARG A 423 -11.81 2.22 5.43
CA ARG A 423 -13.25 2.47 5.52
C ARG A 423 -13.62 3.70 6.33
N ASN A 424 -12.99 3.92 7.48
CA ASN A 424 -13.44 4.90 8.47
C ASN A 424 -12.72 6.23 8.34
N LEU A 425 -11.44 6.24 7.93
CA LEU A 425 -10.65 7.47 7.80
C LEU A 425 -10.85 8.10 6.41
N ARG A 426 -12.04 8.63 6.17
CA ARG A 426 -12.40 9.33 4.91
C ARG A 426 -12.37 10.84 5.08
N GLU A 427 -12.09 11.54 3.98
CA GLU A 427 -12.23 13.00 3.93
C GLU A 427 -13.69 13.38 4.16
N GLY A 428 -13.92 14.37 5.03
CA GLY A 428 -15.27 14.82 5.34
C GLY A 428 -15.32 15.76 6.54
N PRO A 429 -16.51 16.31 6.86
CA PRO A 429 -16.71 17.18 8.00
C PRO A 429 -16.29 16.47 9.29
N GLY A 430 -15.45 17.13 10.10
CA GLY A 430 -14.99 16.59 11.40
C GLY A 430 -13.74 15.74 11.35
N MET A 431 -13.17 15.46 10.17
CA MET A 431 -11.90 14.72 10.02
C MET A 431 -10.71 15.69 9.85
N PRO A 432 -9.77 15.78 10.81
CA PRO A 432 -8.63 16.69 10.71
C PRO A 432 -7.62 16.30 9.61
N ASP A 433 -7.03 17.30 8.94
CA ASP A 433 -6.03 17.11 7.88
C ASP A 433 -4.80 16.31 8.32
N ARG A 434 -4.40 16.41 9.59
CA ARG A 434 -3.26 15.64 10.14
C ARG A 434 -3.51 14.12 10.11
N ILE A 435 -4.76 13.68 10.28
CA ILE A 435 -5.13 12.26 10.16
C ILE A 435 -5.11 11.83 8.69
N MET A 436 -5.58 12.70 7.79
CA MET A 436 -5.52 12.42 6.34
C MET A 436 -4.08 12.33 5.84
N ARG A 437 -3.17 13.17 6.36
CA ARG A 437 -1.73 13.08 6.09
C ARG A 437 -1.12 11.79 6.63
N ALA A 438 -1.43 11.40 7.88
CA ALA A 438 -0.97 10.13 8.45
C ALA A 438 -1.46 8.91 7.66
N ARG A 439 -2.75 8.91 7.27
CA ARG A 439 -3.33 7.89 6.39
C ARG A 439 -2.63 7.83 5.03
N GLN A 440 -2.36 8.98 4.41
CA GLN A 440 -1.68 9.03 3.12
C GLN A 440 -0.25 8.47 3.22
N ARG A 441 0.49 8.84 4.26
CA ARG A 441 1.83 8.27 4.54
C ARG A 441 1.77 6.76 4.70
N PHE A 442 0.83 6.25 5.49
CA PHE A 442 0.64 4.81 5.69
C PHE A 442 0.31 4.06 4.38
N HIS A 443 -0.54 4.63 3.54
CA HIS A 443 -0.83 4.05 2.23
C HIS A 443 0.38 4.08 1.30
N ALA A 444 1.17 5.15 1.33
CA ALA A 444 2.39 5.24 0.54
C ALA A 444 3.43 4.19 0.98
N THR A 445 3.63 4.01 2.29
CA THR A 445 4.60 3.03 2.81
C THR A 445 4.19 1.59 2.49
N LEU A 446 2.89 1.27 2.54
CA LEU A 446 2.38 -0.02 2.05
C LEU A 446 2.61 -0.20 0.54
N ALA A 447 2.37 0.83 -0.27
CA ALA A 447 2.60 0.75 -1.71
C ALA A 447 4.09 0.55 -2.04
N THR A 448 4.98 1.23 -1.32
CA THR A 448 6.44 1.04 -1.44
C THR A 448 6.85 -0.38 -1.08
N LEU A 449 6.31 -0.94 0.02
CA LEU A 449 6.56 -2.32 0.41
C LEU A 449 6.13 -3.30 -0.70
N PHE A 450 4.92 -3.13 -1.25
CA PHE A 450 4.40 -3.99 -2.32
C PHE A 450 5.11 -3.83 -3.66
N GLN A 451 5.89 -2.77 -3.86
CA GLN A 451 6.69 -2.60 -5.07
C GLN A 451 8.04 -3.31 -5.00
N GLN A 452 8.47 -3.77 -3.82
CA GLN A 452 9.72 -4.52 -3.66
C GLN A 452 9.58 -5.94 -4.24
N ASP A 453 10.53 -6.34 -5.08
CA ASP A 453 10.55 -7.65 -5.74
C ASP A 453 11.33 -8.71 -4.95
N GLU A 454 12.29 -8.32 -4.10
CA GLU A 454 13.09 -9.24 -3.30
C GLU A 454 13.21 -8.77 -1.84
N PRO A 455 13.23 -9.71 -0.87
CA PRO A 455 13.57 -9.40 0.51
C PRO A 455 14.99 -8.85 0.59
N SER A 456 15.12 -7.60 1.03
CA SER A 456 16.40 -6.91 1.18
C SER A 456 16.37 -6.02 2.43
N ALA A 457 17.50 -5.38 2.76
CA ALA A 457 17.54 -4.36 3.81
C ALA A 457 16.51 -3.23 3.58
N LEU A 458 16.19 -2.93 2.31
CA LEU A 458 15.14 -1.98 1.94
C LEU A 458 13.74 -2.48 2.31
N SER A 459 13.51 -3.79 2.31
CA SER A 459 12.25 -4.40 2.76
C SER A 459 12.08 -4.25 4.28
N THR A 460 13.16 -4.40 5.05
CA THR A 460 13.16 -4.17 6.50
C THR A 460 12.79 -2.72 6.82
N GLU A 461 13.43 -1.75 6.17
CA GLU A 461 13.09 -0.32 6.37
C GLU A 461 11.65 -0.02 5.94
N ALA A 462 11.19 -0.56 4.81
CA ALA A 462 9.81 -0.40 4.36
C ALA A 462 8.79 -0.96 5.37
N MET A 463 9.09 -2.10 6.01
CA MET A 463 8.26 -2.64 7.08
C MET A 463 8.25 -1.76 8.33
N LEU A 464 9.40 -1.21 8.74
CA LEU A 464 9.47 -0.23 9.85
C LEU A 464 8.67 1.03 9.54
N GLU A 465 8.69 1.51 8.29
CA GLU A 465 7.89 2.63 7.83
C GLU A 465 6.38 2.30 7.79
N VAL A 466 5.99 1.05 7.52
CA VAL A 466 4.60 0.60 7.67
C VAL A 466 4.17 0.68 9.13
N MET A 467 4.98 0.16 10.07
CA MET A 467 4.70 0.27 11.51
C MET A 467 4.65 1.73 11.98
N SER A 468 5.52 2.59 11.44
CA SER A 468 5.52 4.03 11.68
C SER A 468 4.26 4.71 11.18
N GLY A 469 3.74 4.28 10.02
CA GLY A 469 2.44 4.72 9.52
C GLY A 469 1.28 4.32 10.43
N VAL A 470 1.27 3.07 10.92
CA VAL A 470 0.25 2.58 11.88
C VAL A 470 0.27 3.42 13.15
N SER A 471 1.45 3.58 13.76
CA SER A 471 1.58 4.29 15.03
C SER A 471 1.29 5.80 14.90
N ALA A 472 1.64 6.42 13.76
CA ALA A 472 1.28 7.80 13.45
C ALA A 472 -0.24 8.01 13.36
N ILE A 473 -0.97 7.07 12.75
CA ILE A 473 -2.44 7.11 12.71
C ILE A 473 -3.00 7.02 14.14
N GLU A 474 -2.54 6.06 14.95
CA GLU A 474 -3.00 5.93 16.33
C GLU A 474 -2.76 7.19 17.15
N ARG A 475 -1.58 7.79 17.04
CA ARG A 475 -1.23 9.04 17.73
C ARG A 475 -2.18 10.18 17.40
N GLU A 476 -2.52 10.34 16.13
CA GLU A 476 -3.40 11.43 15.70
C GLU A 476 -4.88 11.17 16.04
N VAL A 477 -5.32 9.90 15.98
CA VAL A 477 -6.66 9.49 16.39
C VAL A 477 -6.84 9.56 17.91
N ALA A 478 -5.81 9.27 18.69
CA ALA A 478 -5.85 9.33 20.16
C ALA A 478 -6.26 10.72 20.69
N LEU A 479 -6.02 11.78 19.91
CA LEU A 479 -6.37 13.16 20.25
C LEU A 479 -7.85 13.49 20.02
N LEU A 480 -8.61 12.61 19.38
CA LEU A 480 -10.03 12.81 19.12
C LEU A 480 -10.90 12.36 20.30
N LYS A 481 -11.99 13.08 20.52
CA LYS A 481 -12.99 12.75 21.56
C LYS A 481 -13.75 11.47 21.23
N GLU A 482 -14.17 11.30 19.98
CA GLU A 482 -14.95 10.13 19.52
C GLU A 482 -14.07 9.04 18.87
N ARG A 483 -12.81 8.92 19.32
CA ARG A 483 -11.82 8.00 18.72
C ARG A 483 -12.28 6.54 18.63
N GLU A 484 -13.02 6.07 19.63
CA GLU A 484 -13.56 4.70 19.69
C GLU A 484 -14.52 4.37 18.56
N ARG A 485 -15.23 5.37 18.02
CA ARG A 485 -16.12 5.18 16.86
C ARG A 485 -15.38 5.21 15.53
N ILE A 486 -14.18 5.78 15.52
CA ILE A 486 -13.41 6.03 14.31
C ILE A 486 -12.50 4.85 14.01
N LEU A 487 -11.74 4.38 15.00
CA LEU A 487 -10.70 3.37 14.81
C LEU A 487 -10.50 2.61 16.11
N SER A 488 -10.47 1.28 16.07
CA SER A 488 -9.94 0.49 17.18
C SER A 488 -8.41 0.48 17.14
N PRO A 489 -7.71 0.53 18.28
CA PRO A 489 -6.25 0.42 18.28
C PRO A 489 -5.77 -0.84 17.55
N CYS A 490 -4.63 -0.73 16.88
CA CYS A 490 -3.90 -1.83 16.28
C CYS A 490 -3.73 -2.96 17.30
N PRO A 491 -4.03 -4.22 16.93
CA PRO A 491 -3.83 -5.37 17.81
C PRO A 491 -2.36 -5.49 18.21
N PRO A 492 -2.04 -6.23 19.30
CA PRO A 492 -0.66 -6.52 19.61
C PRO A 492 -0.05 -7.38 18.49
N LEU A 493 1.05 -6.90 17.94
CA LEU A 493 1.78 -7.60 16.88
C LEU A 493 2.69 -8.67 17.48
N SER A 494 2.94 -9.74 16.74
CA SER A 494 3.85 -10.80 17.17
C SER A 494 5.32 -10.35 17.13
N THR A 495 6.18 -11.11 17.80
CA THR A 495 7.63 -10.85 17.81
C THR A 495 8.28 -11.02 16.42
N SER A 496 7.58 -11.56 15.42
CA SER A 496 8.04 -11.62 14.03
C SER A 496 8.24 -10.24 13.38
N TRP A 497 7.67 -9.19 14.00
CA TRP A 497 7.88 -7.80 13.64
C TRP A 497 9.14 -7.17 14.25
N PHE A 498 9.85 -7.88 15.14
CA PHE A 498 11.22 -7.48 15.50
C PHE A 498 12.16 -7.92 14.38
N LEU A 499 12.49 -6.97 13.51
CA LEU A 499 13.29 -7.25 12.32
C LEU A 499 14.78 -7.24 12.67
N ASP A 500 15.46 -8.30 12.30
CA ASP A 500 16.92 -8.38 12.34
C ASP A 500 17.46 -7.50 11.20
N GLY A 501 18.17 -6.41 11.52
CA GLY A 501 18.72 -5.48 10.54
C GLY A 501 18.19 -4.04 10.61
N GLY A 502 17.46 -3.65 11.65
CA GLY A 502 17.29 -2.22 11.95
C GLY A 502 18.64 -1.63 12.37
N ASP A 503 19.21 -0.77 11.53
CA ASP A 503 20.52 -0.18 11.76
C ASP A 503 20.44 1.18 12.46
N GLY A 504 21.41 1.43 13.34
CA GLY A 504 21.61 2.72 14.00
C GLY A 504 21.14 2.79 15.46
N PRO A 505 21.62 3.81 16.19
CA PRO A 505 21.33 3.96 17.62
C PRO A 505 19.84 4.19 17.89
N GLU A 506 19.11 4.83 16.99
CA GLU A 506 17.66 5.07 17.17
C GLU A 506 16.86 3.76 17.21
N TYR A 507 17.18 2.79 16.35
CA TYR A 507 16.49 1.50 16.37
C TYR A 507 16.87 0.68 17.62
N GLY A 508 18.16 0.65 17.98
CA GLY A 508 18.64 -0.03 19.19
C GLY A 508 17.97 0.49 20.46
N LEU A 509 17.93 1.82 20.63
CA LEU A 509 17.27 2.47 21.76
C LEU A 509 15.76 2.23 21.75
N ALA A 510 15.10 2.39 20.60
CA ALA A 510 13.65 2.18 20.48
C ALA A 510 13.25 0.74 20.83
N ARG A 511 14.01 -0.24 20.33
CA ARG A 511 13.79 -1.66 20.64
C ARG A 511 13.98 -1.95 22.13
N ALA A 512 15.02 -1.36 22.74
CA ALA A 512 15.27 -1.49 24.17
C ALA A 512 14.13 -0.91 25.02
N ILE A 513 13.62 0.27 24.65
CA ILE A 513 12.54 0.95 25.38
C ILE A 513 11.20 0.25 25.15
N ALA A 514 10.78 0.09 23.89
CA ALA A 514 9.47 -0.44 23.54
C ALA A 514 9.27 -1.90 23.96
N GLY A 515 10.34 -2.70 23.95
CA GLY A 515 10.32 -4.12 24.35
C GLY A 515 10.34 -4.37 25.86
N ILE A 516 10.19 -3.36 26.72
CA ILE A 516 10.06 -3.57 28.16
C ILE A 516 8.76 -4.32 28.45
N ALA A 517 8.89 -5.49 29.08
CA ALA A 517 7.78 -6.39 29.37
C ALA A 517 6.80 -5.80 30.40
N ALA A 518 5.55 -6.25 30.34
CA ALA A 518 4.59 -6.01 31.41
C ALA A 518 5.01 -6.75 32.69
N TRP A 519 4.77 -6.17 33.87
CA TRP A 519 5.34 -6.61 35.14
C TRP A 519 4.31 -6.71 36.27
N GLY A 520 4.51 -7.71 37.13
CA GLY A 520 3.82 -7.90 38.40
C GLY A 520 2.34 -8.23 38.25
N GLU A 521 1.68 -8.53 39.36
CA GLU A 521 0.27 -8.82 39.42
C GLU A 521 -0.47 -7.77 40.23
N SER A 522 -1.65 -7.37 39.74
CA SER A 522 -2.61 -6.56 40.47
C SER A 522 -3.98 -7.23 40.39
N SER A 523 -4.59 -7.48 41.54
CA SER A 523 -5.95 -7.99 41.63
C SER A 523 -6.95 -6.84 41.69
N SER A 524 -7.65 -6.61 40.59
CA SER A 524 -8.80 -5.69 40.52
C SER A 524 -9.96 -6.43 39.88
N ASP A 525 -11.14 -6.41 40.50
CA ASP A 525 -12.39 -7.01 39.97
C ASP A 525 -12.30 -8.51 39.65
N GLY A 526 -11.59 -9.29 40.47
CA GLY A 526 -11.51 -10.75 40.33
C GLY A 526 -10.75 -11.25 39.10
N ARG A 527 -10.03 -10.37 38.39
CA ARG A 527 -9.15 -10.72 37.26
C ARG A 527 -7.72 -10.30 37.57
N THR A 528 -6.78 -11.21 37.42
CA THR A 528 -5.34 -10.91 37.49
C THR A 528 -4.93 -10.16 36.23
N LYS A 529 -4.34 -8.97 36.42
CA LYS A 529 -3.76 -8.17 35.33
C LYS A 529 -2.33 -7.74 35.70
N PRO A 530 -1.49 -7.38 34.72
CA PRO A 530 -0.21 -6.78 35.01
C PRO A 530 -0.38 -5.52 35.88
N ALA A 531 0.42 -5.39 36.93
CA ALA A 531 0.44 -4.18 37.75
C ALA A 531 1.07 -3.00 37.01
N VAL A 532 2.06 -3.28 36.17
CA VAL A 532 2.72 -2.33 35.28
C VAL A 532 2.61 -2.88 33.86
N GLU A 533 1.93 -2.16 32.98
CA GLU A 533 1.70 -2.59 31.59
C GLU A 533 2.93 -2.37 30.70
N SER A 534 2.86 -2.83 29.44
CA SER A 534 3.88 -2.51 28.45
C SER A 534 3.96 -1.00 28.18
N VAL A 535 5.07 -0.55 27.59
CA VAL A 535 5.35 0.89 27.35
C VAL A 535 4.22 1.59 26.58
N ARG A 536 3.50 0.87 25.71
CA ARG A 536 2.40 1.42 24.90
C ARG A 536 1.35 2.20 25.70
N THR A 537 0.99 1.73 26.90
CA THR A 537 -0.01 2.39 27.79
C THR A 537 0.45 3.71 28.41
N TYR A 538 1.76 3.98 28.34
CA TYR A 538 2.39 5.21 28.78
C TYR A 538 2.55 6.21 27.63
N LEU A 539 2.52 5.72 26.39
CA LEU A 539 2.62 6.53 25.16
C LEU A 539 1.26 7.03 24.67
N LEU A 540 0.22 6.18 24.79
CA LEU A 540 -1.13 6.43 24.30
C LEU A 540 -2.17 6.05 25.36
N PRO A 541 -3.36 6.67 25.35
CA PRO A 541 -4.45 6.36 26.26
C PRO A 541 -5.15 5.05 25.85
N VAL A 542 -4.44 3.93 25.99
CA VAL A 542 -4.91 2.57 25.67
C VAL A 542 -4.83 1.67 26.90
N ALA A 543 -5.67 0.64 26.93
CA ALA A 543 -5.68 -0.39 27.96
C ALA A 543 -5.87 -1.79 27.33
N ARG A 544 -5.39 -2.83 28.01
CA ARG A 544 -5.52 -4.21 27.54
C ARG A 544 -6.87 -4.80 28.00
N GLN A 545 -7.64 -5.33 27.06
CA GLN A 545 -8.87 -6.10 27.29
C GLN A 545 -8.71 -7.51 26.70
N GLY A 546 -8.33 -8.46 27.55
CA GLY A 546 -7.92 -9.79 27.08
C GLY A 546 -6.61 -9.69 26.30
N LYS A 547 -6.63 -10.10 25.03
CA LYS A 547 -5.48 -9.95 24.11
C LYS A 547 -5.54 -8.67 23.27
N TRP A 548 -6.58 -7.85 23.38
CA TRP A 548 -6.79 -6.70 22.49
C TRP A 548 -6.48 -5.38 23.19
N TRP A 549 -6.13 -4.37 22.40
CA TRP A 549 -5.99 -2.99 22.85
C TRP A 549 -7.28 -2.22 22.62
N VAL A 550 -7.73 -1.48 23.63
CA VAL A 550 -8.88 -0.58 23.54
C VAL A 550 -8.49 0.81 23.99
N TRP A 551 -9.14 1.84 23.45
CA TRP A 551 -8.98 3.20 23.95
C TRP A 551 -9.48 3.29 25.39
N SER A 552 -8.78 4.04 26.23
CA SER A 552 -9.19 4.33 27.59
C SER A 552 -9.40 5.83 27.77
N ASN A 553 -10.56 6.21 28.28
CA ASN A 553 -10.85 7.61 28.65
C ASN A 553 -10.51 7.92 30.11
N THR A 554 -10.25 6.89 30.92
CA THR A 554 -10.06 7.01 32.37
C THR A 554 -8.65 6.68 32.82
N ALA A 555 -7.85 5.98 32.00
CA ALA A 555 -6.46 5.67 32.32
C ALA A 555 -5.61 6.94 32.27
N ARG A 556 -5.06 7.33 33.43
CA ARG A 556 -4.06 8.40 33.57
C ARG A 556 -2.63 7.89 33.44
N THR A 557 -2.44 6.73 32.79
CA THR A 557 -1.14 6.09 32.59
C THR A 557 -0.35 6.69 31.44
N ALA A 558 -1.06 7.22 30.43
CA ALA A 558 -0.45 7.90 29.30
C ALA A 558 0.16 9.24 29.75
N VAL A 559 1.48 9.27 29.89
CA VAL A 559 2.25 10.41 30.42
C VAL A 559 3.16 11.04 29.36
N TRP A 560 3.27 10.41 28.17
CA TRP A 560 4.05 10.95 27.07
C TRP A 560 3.42 12.25 26.52
N ALA A 561 4.09 13.37 26.74
CA ALA A 561 3.61 14.70 26.37
C ALA A 561 4.06 15.08 24.95
N ARG A 562 3.11 15.53 24.13
CA ARG A 562 3.41 16.08 22.79
C ARG A 562 4.19 17.39 22.94
N GLY A 563 5.37 17.47 22.33
CA GLY A 563 6.20 18.67 22.33
C GLY A 563 7.17 18.81 23.51
N ALA A 564 7.14 17.88 24.48
CA ALA A 564 8.22 17.76 25.46
C ALA A 564 9.45 17.09 24.82
N SER A 565 10.65 17.42 25.32
CA SER A 565 11.88 16.76 24.88
C SER A 565 11.91 15.28 25.24
N LEU A 566 12.73 14.51 24.53
CA LEU A 566 12.78 13.06 24.68
C LEU A 566 13.15 12.64 26.11
N GLU A 567 14.14 13.28 26.72
CA GLU A 567 14.59 12.98 28.08
C GLU A 567 13.51 13.22 29.14
N ILE A 568 12.70 14.28 29.00
CA ILE A 568 11.57 14.56 29.89
C ILE A 568 10.52 13.46 29.77
N ASN A 569 10.20 13.04 28.54
CA ASN A 569 9.23 11.99 28.30
C ASN A 569 9.70 10.63 28.85
N LEU A 570 10.97 10.26 28.63
CA LEU A 570 11.52 9.01 29.17
C LEU A 570 11.53 8.99 30.70
N ALA A 571 11.91 10.11 31.34
CA ALA A 571 11.87 10.24 32.79
C ALA A 571 10.42 10.18 33.33
N ALA A 572 9.47 10.83 32.66
CA ALA A 572 8.05 10.77 33.02
C ALA A 572 7.49 9.34 32.94
N VAL A 573 7.83 8.59 31.90
CA VAL A 573 7.45 7.18 31.76
C VAL A 573 8.08 6.34 32.88
N LEU A 574 9.39 6.47 33.12
CA LEU A 574 10.07 5.75 34.20
C LEU A 574 9.43 6.02 35.56
N ARG A 575 9.22 7.29 35.89
CA ARG A 575 8.58 7.74 37.13
C ARG A 575 7.19 7.11 37.27
N ARG A 576 6.37 7.17 36.22
CA ARG A 576 5.02 6.59 36.26
C ARG A 576 5.06 5.08 36.44
N ARG A 577 5.95 4.36 35.75
CA ARG A 577 6.15 2.91 35.92
C ARG A 577 6.54 2.54 37.34
N LEU A 578 7.43 3.30 37.98
CA LEU A 578 7.84 3.08 39.37
C LEU A 578 6.71 3.37 40.37
N ILE A 579 5.81 4.30 40.07
CA ILE A 579 4.60 4.55 40.87
C ILE A 579 3.60 3.39 40.72
N ASP A 580 3.39 2.91 39.50
CA ASP A 580 2.48 1.78 39.25
C ASP A 580 3.01 0.49 39.89
N TYR A 581 4.34 0.28 39.85
CA TYR A 581 5.03 -0.81 40.54
C TYR A 581 4.68 -0.90 42.02
N GLN A 582 4.58 0.23 42.73
CA GLN A 582 4.27 0.26 44.17
C GLN A 582 2.86 -0.28 44.50
N ARG A 583 1.99 -0.40 43.50
CA ARG A 583 0.62 -0.91 43.64
C ARG A 583 0.50 -2.39 43.32
N GLY A 584 1.54 -2.99 42.74
CA GLY A 584 1.58 -4.39 42.34
C GLY A 584 2.37 -5.28 43.28
N VAL A 585 2.26 -6.59 43.06
CA VAL A 585 3.10 -7.60 43.71
C VAL A 585 3.92 -8.32 42.64
N GLY A 586 5.23 -8.45 42.85
CA GLY A 586 6.13 -9.12 41.92
C GLY A 586 7.61 -8.95 42.33
N LEU A 587 8.50 -9.67 41.64
CA LEU A 587 9.94 -9.60 41.86
C LEU A 587 10.62 -8.71 40.81
N GLY A 588 11.75 -8.10 41.19
CA GLY A 588 12.50 -7.20 40.30
C GLY A 588 11.78 -5.89 39.99
N LEU A 589 12.40 -5.06 39.15
CA LEU A 589 11.83 -3.77 38.71
C LEU A 589 11.16 -3.92 37.33
N PRO A 590 10.16 -3.08 37.00
CA PRO A 590 9.40 -3.20 35.75
C PRO A 590 10.15 -2.58 34.55
N LEU A 591 11.43 -2.92 34.39
CA LEU A 591 12.36 -2.36 33.41
C LEU A 591 13.10 -3.46 32.62
N TRP A 592 12.59 -4.68 32.68
CA TRP A 592 13.22 -5.81 32.01
C TRP A 592 12.87 -5.81 30.52
N ASN A 593 13.91 -5.86 29.69
CA ASN A 593 13.83 -6.22 28.28
C ASN A 593 15.01 -7.14 27.98
N SER A 594 14.72 -8.17 27.20
CA SER A 594 15.71 -9.13 26.75
C SER A 594 16.69 -8.49 25.74
N CYS A 595 16.21 -7.57 24.90
CA CYS A 595 17.00 -6.88 23.88
C CYS A 595 17.36 -5.46 24.33
N GLY A 596 18.17 -5.34 25.39
CA GLY A 596 18.67 -4.05 25.87
C GLY A 596 19.55 -3.32 24.85
N ALA A 597 19.71 -2.01 25.05
CA ALA A 597 20.55 -1.14 24.23
C ALA A 597 22.03 -1.45 24.41
N THR A 598 22.81 -1.28 23.35
CA THR A 598 24.28 -1.36 23.40
C THR A 598 24.85 -0.11 24.07
N PHE A 599 26.11 -0.14 24.50
CA PHE A 599 26.74 1.05 25.07
C PHE A 599 26.95 2.16 24.04
N ARG A 600 27.16 1.80 22.76
CA ARG A 600 27.19 2.75 21.63
C ARG A 600 25.87 3.50 21.50
N ASP A 601 24.75 2.79 21.60
CA ASP A 601 23.42 3.40 21.54
C ASP A 601 23.21 4.40 22.68
N LEU A 602 23.60 4.00 23.90
CA LEU A 602 23.48 4.82 25.11
C LEU A 602 24.39 6.04 25.06
N LEU A 603 25.61 5.89 24.53
CA LEU A 603 26.56 6.99 24.36
C LEU A 603 26.07 8.00 23.31
N ALA A 604 25.55 7.53 22.18
CA ALA A 604 24.95 8.39 21.16
C ALA A 604 23.78 9.21 21.74
N TYR A 605 22.93 8.58 22.57
CA TYR A 605 21.88 9.29 23.30
C TYR A 605 22.45 10.31 24.29
N TRP A 606 23.49 9.94 25.05
CA TRP A 606 24.13 10.84 26.02
C TRP A 606 24.69 12.10 25.35
N HIS A 607 25.38 11.95 24.22
CA HIS A 607 25.92 13.07 23.45
C HIS A 607 24.84 13.87 22.68
N GLY A 608 23.64 13.32 22.52
CA GLY A 608 22.57 13.95 21.74
C GLY A 608 22.81 13.85 20.23
N GLU A 609 23.49 12.79 19.81
CA GLU A 609 23.80 12.47 18.42
C GLU A 609 22.67 11.68 17.74
N VAL A 610 21.63 11.31 18.50
CA VAL A 610 20.46 10.59 18.00
C VAL A 610 19.47 11.54 17.33
N ASN A 611 18.89 11.10 16.22
CA ASN A 611 17.72 11.76 15.66
C ASN A 611 16.50 11.48 16.55
N GLU A 612 16.20 12.40 17.46
CA GLU A 612 15.10 12.25 18.42
C GLU A 612 13.75 12.01 17.73
N SER A 613 13.50 12.67 16.59
CA SER A 613 12.23 12.48 15.88
C SER A 613 12.08 11.05 15.37
N ARG A 614 13.15 10.48 14.79
CA ARG A 614 13.17 9.09 14.35
C ARG A 614 13.06 8.12 15.52
N LEU A 615 13.80 8.35 16.60
CA LEU A 615 13.74 7.54 17.81
C LEU A 615 12.32 7.51 18.42
N VAL A 616 11.66 8.67 18.50
CA VAL A 616 10.27 8.74 18.98
C VAL A 616 9.32 7.95 18.08
N ASP A 617 9.41 8.13 16.76
CA ASP A 617 8.57 7.37 15.81
C ASP A 617 8.80 5.85 15.93
N LEU A 618 10.05 5.42 16.11
CA LEU A 618 10.40 4.01 16.34
C LEU A 618 9.92 3.48 17.70
N ILE A 619 9.98 4.27 18.78
CA ILE A 619 9.44 3.87 20.09
C ILE A 619 7.95 3.59 19.98
N TYR A 620 7.19 4.50 19.33
CA TYR A 620 5.77 4.30 19.09
C TYR A 620 5.51 3.05 18.22
N SER A 621 6.28 2.88 17.16
CA SER A 621 6.14 1.77 16.20
C SER A 621 6.42 0.41 16.84
N LEU A 622 7.57 0.26 17.50
CA LEU A 622 7.95 -0.99 18.15
C LEU A 622 7.08 -1.29 19.38
N SER A 623 6.42 -0.28 19.97
CA SER A 623 5.45 -0.51 21.07
C SER A 623 4.17 -1.24 20.63
N LEU A 624 3.92 -1.33 19.31
CA LEU A 624 2.83 -2.13 18.76
C LEU A 624 3.05 -3.63 18.96
N ILE A 625 4.31 -4.07 19.06
CA ILE A 625 4.71 -5.45 19.26
C ILE A 625 4.43 -5.86 20.72
N ASP A 626 3.89 -7.06 20.93
CA ASP A 626 3.71 -7.58 22.28
C ASP A 626 5.08 -7.83 22.93
N ALA A 627 5.43 -6.96 23.89
CA ALA A 627 6.65 -7.10 24.69
C ALA A 627 6.62 -8.34 25.62
N GLY A 628 5.48 -9.03 25.69
CA GLY A 628 5.29 -10.18 26.57
C GLY A 628 5.15 -9.79 28.04
N GLN A 629 5.21 -10.81 28.88
CA GLN A 629 5.10 -10.66 30.34
C GLN A 629 6.43 -11.03 31.01
N TRP A 630 6.67 -10.40 32.15
CA TRP A 630 7.80 -10.72 33.01
C TRP A 630 7.68 -12.16 33.53
N ASP A 631 8.70 -12.97 33.28
CA ASP A 631 8.77 -14.39 33.71
C ASP A 631 10.11 -14.66 34.39
N GLU A 632 10.11 -14.91 35.71
CA GLU A 632 11.33 -15.05 36.51
C GLU A 632 12.26 -16.13 35.95
N ARG A 633 11.70 -17.25 35.51
CA ARG A 633 12.48 -18.39 35.03
C ARG A 633 13.20 -18.06 33.73
N SER A 634 12.48 -17.50 32.75
CA SER A 634 13.07 -17.08 31.47
C SER A 634 14.11 -15.98 31.65
N ILE A 635 13.85 -15.04 32.56
CA ILE A 635 14.77 -13.96 32.89
C ILE A 635 16.04 -14.54 33.51
N SER A 636 15.92 -15.34 34.57
CA SER A 636 17.07 -15.94 35.26
C SER A 636 17.89 -16.81 34.32
N ASN A 637 17.25 -17.62 33.47
CA ASN A 637 17.93 -18.42 32.45
C ASN A 637 18.73 -17.56 31.48
N ARG A 638 18.15 -16.45 30.99
CA ARG A 638 18.85 -15.53 30.09
C ARG A 638 20.01 -14.84 30.79
N GLN A 639 19.77 -14.31 31.99
CA GLN A 639 20.78 -13.60 32.78
C GLN A 639 21.98 -14.52 33.05
N ASN A 640 21.74 -15.77 33.45
CA ASN A 640 22.79 -16.75 33.73
C ASN A 640 23.59 -17.15 32.48
N ARG A 641 22.95 -17.15 31.31
CA ARG A 641 23.56 -17.57 30.04
C ARG A 641 24.30 -16.44 29.31
N ASP A 642 23.80 -15.20 29.38
CA ASP A 642 24.18 -14.14 28.45
C ASP A 642 24.80 -12.89 29.11
N GLU A 643 24.76 -12.77 30.45
CA GLU A 643 25.18 -11.56 31.18
C GLU A 643 26.34 -11.82 32.17
N PRO A 644 27.55 -12.18 31.69
CA PRO A 644 28.72 -12.31 32.55
C PRO A 644 29.16 -10.94 33.08
N THR A 645 29.84 -10.94 34.22
CA THR A 645 30.55 -9.76 34.73
C THR A 645 32.04 -9.90 34.40
N PRO A 646 32.58 -9.07 33.47
CA PRO A 646 33.98 -9.13 33.10
C PRO A 646 34.87 -8.61 34.23
N ASP A 647 36.10 -9.12 34.29
CA ASP A 647 37.20 -8.40 34.93
C ASP A 647 37.74 -7.35 33.96
N LEU A 648 37.49 -6.08 34.26
CA LEU A 648 38.02 -4.95 33.50
C LEU A 648 39.31 -4.38 34.10
N GLN A 649 39.83 -4.97 35.20
CA GLN A 649 40.94 -4.48 36.03
C GLN A 649 40.80 -2.98 36.32
N THR A 650 40.38 -2.62 37.54
CA THR A 650 39.92 -1.26 37.90
C THR A 650 40.95 -0.11 37.70
N GLY A 651 42.17 -0.41 37.25
CA GLY A 651 43.22 0.53 36.80
C GLY A 651 43.65 0.41 35.32
N ALA A 652 42.91 -0.29 34.47
CA ALA A 652 43.28 -0.52 33.06
C ALA A 652 42.84 0.58 32.10
N VAL A 653 42.05 1.57 32.56
CA VAL A 653 41.59 2.70 31.72
C VAL A 653 42.40 3.94 32.07
N TRP A 654 43.19 4.43 31.12
CA TRP A 654 43.80 5.77 31.20
C TRP A 654 43.38 6.58 30.00
N PHE A 655 43.30 7.89 30.15
CA PHE A 655 43.08 8.79 29.02
C PHE A 655 44.44 9.24 28.51
N ASP A 656 44.66 9.15 27.20
CA ASP A 656 45.83 9.76 26.58
C ASP A 656 45.69 11.31 26.55
N PRO A 657 46.75 12.06 26.19
CA PRO A 657 46.69 13.53 26.16
C PRO A 657 45.62 14.11 25.22
N ASP A 658 45.14 13.32 24.25
CA ASP A 658 44.07 13.69 23.32
C ASP A 658 42.67 13.38 23.89
N GLY A 659 42.61 12.86 25.13
CA GLY A 659 41.38 12.56 25.84
C GLY A 659 40.74 11.24 25.42
N GLN A 660 41.43 10.37 24.68
CA GLN A 660 40.89 9.06 24.31
C GLN A 660 41.15 8.02 25.39
N ALA A 661 40.12 7.23 25.70
CA ALA A 661 40.22 6.14 26.67
C ALA A 661 41.06 4.99 26.08
N GLN A 662 42.20 4.72 26.69
CA GLN A 662 43.09 3.60 26.39
C GLN A 662 42.89 2.49 27.42
N ILE A 663 42.82 1.24 26.96
CA ILE A 663 42.55 0.06 27.81
C ILE A 663 43.80 -0.83 27.86
N ARG A 664 44.25 -1.20 29.05
CA ARG A 664 45.30 -2.21 29.23
C ARG A 664 44.65 -3.58 29.12
N ARG A 665 44.95 -4.24 28.00
CA ARG A 665 44.69 -5.65 27.66
C ARG A 665 43.25 -5.98 27.25
N GLU A 666 43.17 -6.91 26.29
CA GLU A 666 41.93 -7.61 25.95
C GLU A 666 41.37 -8.29 27.22
N PRO A 667 40.03 -8.35 27.40
CA PRO A 667 39.43 -9.15 28.47
C PRO A 667 40.06 -10.54 28.47
N LEU A 668 40.46 -11.03 29.65
CA LEU A 668 41.15 -12.31 29.79
C LEU A 668 40.33 -13.50 29.25
N ASP A 669 38.99 -13.36 29.13
CA ASP A 669 38.07 -14.42 28.71
C ASP A 669 37.06 -13.94 27.65
N GLY A 670 37.41 -14.07 26.36
CA GLY A 670 36.48 -13.89 25.24
C GLY A 670 35.93 -12.46 25.03
N LYS A 671 35.53 -12.14 23.80
CA LYS A 671 34.94 -10.82 23.49
C LYS A 671 33.48 -10.76 23.95
N ILE A 672 33.22 -10.39 25.22
CA ILE A 672 31.87 -10.12 25.76
C ILE A 672 31.19 -8.97 25.00
N LEU A 673 31.98 -7.96 24.65
CA LEU A 673 31.60 -6.84 23.79
C LEU A 673 32.58 -6.75 22.62
N ASP A 674 32.14 -6.16 21.52
CA ASP A 674 33.07 -5.68 20.50
C ASP A 674 33.87 -4.47 21.03
N THR A 675 34.99 -4.17 20.37
CA THR A 675 35.92 -3.11 20.81
C THR A 675 35.26 -1.74 20.87
N ARG A 676 34.34 -1.42 19.94
CA ARG A 676 33.68 -0.11 19.88
C ARG A 676 32.63 0.02 20.98
N ASP A 677 31.90 -1.05 21.28
CA ASP A 677 30.92 -1.06 22.36
C ASP A 677 31.57 -1.01 23.73
N MET A 678 32.73 -1.66 23.89
CA MET A 678 33.55 -1.53 25.09
C MET A 678 34.08 -0.11 25.28
N GLN A 679 34.59 0.53 24.22
CA GLN A 679 35.04 1.92 24.27
C GLN A 679 33.89 2.86 24.67
N ALA A 680 32.70 2.69 24.08
CA ALA A 680 31.54 3.48 24.44
C ALA A 680 31.12 3.31 25.90
N ALA A 681 31.27 2.10 26.48
CA ALA A 681 31.02 1.87 27.89
C ALA A 681 31.96 2.69 28.79
N PHE A 682 33.22 2.88 28.41
CA PHE A 682 34.19 3.68 29.15
C PHE A 682 33.97 5.20 29.00
N GLU A 683 33.49 5.64 27.84
CA GLU A 683 33.20 7.05 27.55
C GLU A 683 31.92 7.54 28.24
N LEU A 684 30.97 6.64 28.52
CA LEU A 684 29.80 6.98 29.33
C LEU A 684 30.19 7.45 30.75
N PRO A 685 29.46 8.42 31.33
CA PRO A 685 29.76 8.91 32.67
C PRO A 685 29.79 7.77 33.70
N ARG A 686 30.87 7.67 34.50
CA ARG A 686 30.97 6.61 35.53
C ARG A 686 29.79 6.56 36.49
N ILE A 687 29.19 7.72 36.77
CA ILE A 687 28.00 7.85 37.60
C ILE A 687 26.76 7.17 36.98
N TYR A 688 26.66 7.11 35.65
CA TYR A 688 25.58 6.39 34.97
C TYR A 688 25.63 4.91 35.31
N HIS A 689 26.80 4.27 35.24
CA HIS A 689 26.96 2.84 35.55
C HIS A 689 26.48 2.52 36.95
N LEU A 690 26.86 3.34 37.93
CA LEU A 690 26.45 3.16 39.33
C LEU A 690 24.95 3.38 39.52
N LEU A 691 24.39 4.46 38.97
CA LEU A 691 22.96 4.75 39.08
C LEU A 691 22.13 3.68 38.38
N LYS A 692 22.53 3.24 37.17
CA LYS A 692 21.77 2.27 36.37
C LYS A 692 21.62 0.92 37.03
N LEU A 693 22.55 0.48 37.89
CA LEU A 693 22.41 -0.74 38.70
C LEU A 693 21.16 -0.72 39.60
N CYS A 694 20.67 0.47 39.98
CA CYS A 694 19.41 0.62 40.70
C CYS A 694 18.16 0.60 39.83
N PHE A 695 18.30 0.58 38.50
CA PHE A 695 17.22 0.64 37.51
C PHE A 695 17.33 -0.46 36.44
N ILE A 696 17.92 -1.61 36.79
CA ILE A 696 17.84 -2.83 35.97
C ILE A 696 16.58 -3.62 36.34
N GLY A 697 15.97 -4.30 35.37
CA GLY A 697 14.73 -5.04 35.61
C GLY A 697 14.90 -6.40 36.33
N GLY A 698 16.03 -7.06 36.11
CA GLY A 698 16.36 -8.36 36.70
C GLY A 698 17.18 -8.27 37.98
N ARG A 699 17.85 -9.36 38.35
CA ARG A 699 18.77 -9.38 39.50
C ARG A 699 20.01 -8.52 39.21
N LEU A 700 20.67 -8.02 40.27
CA LEU A 700 21.98 -7.39 40.15
C LEU A 700 22.98 -8.34 39.48
N PRO A 701 23.88 -7.85 38.60
CA PRO A 701 24.97 -8.68 38.07
C PRO A 701 25.83 -9.22 39.20
N ARG A 702 26.53 -10.33 38.96
CA ARG A 702 27.49 -10.83 39.93
C ARG A 702 28.56 -9.77 40.20
N ARG A 703 29.07 -9.71 41.43
CA ARG A 703 30.13 -8.76 41.76
C ARG A 703 31.39 -9.09 40.94
N PRO A 704 32.11 -8.11 40.38
CA PRO A 704 33.36 -8.38 39.67
C PRO A 704 34.35 -9.09 40.59
N VAL A 705 35.16 -10.01 40.05
CA VAL A 705 36.22 -10.72 40.78
C VAL A 705 37.54 -10.46 40.07
N GLU A 706 38.58 -10.11 40.82
CA GLU A 706 39.90 -9.84 40.22
C GLU A 706 40.42 -11.06 39.45
N GLY A 707 40.89 -10.85 38.23
CA GLY A 707 41.51 -11.87 37.40
C GLY A 707 40.56 -12.88 36.76
N SER A 708 39.23 -12.72 36.88
CA SER A 708 38.28 -13.69 36.27
C SER A 708 36.96 -13.07 35.81
N THR A 709 36.48 -13.51 34.64
CA THR A 709 35.10 -13.25 34.22
C THR A 709 34.15 -14.18 34.97
N VAL A 710 33.16 -13.62 35.65
CA VAL A 710 32.23 -14.41 36.49
C VAL A 710 30.81 -14.38 35.97
N TRP A 711 30.20 -15.56 35.91
CA TRP A 711 28.80 -15.76 35.53
C TRP A 711 27.89 -15.69 36.75
N ARG A 712 26.64 -15.28 36.53
CA ARG A 712 25.62 -15.18 37.59
C ARG A 712 25.33 -16.55 38.21
N SER A 713 25.12 -16.57 39.52
CA SER A 713 24.69 -17.77 40.25
C SER A 713 23.18 -17.92 40.31
N GLY A 714 22.44 -16.82 40.12
CA GLY A 714 20.98 -16.77 40.28
C GLY A 714 20.53 -16.32 41.68
N ASP A 715 21.46 -16.29 42.64
CA ASP A 715 21.20 -15.87 44.02
C ASP A 715 21.38 -14.36 44.23
N GLU A 716 21.82 -13.63 43.20
CA GLU A 716 22.08 -12.20 43.31
C GLU A 716 20.80 -11.43 43.70
N PRO A 717 20.89 -10.42 44.59
CA PRO A 717 19.72 -9.69 45.04
C PRO A 717 19.14 -8.81 43.92
N PHE A 718 17.84 -8.55 44.00
CA PHE A 718 17.20 -7.52 43.17
C PHE A 718 17.67 -6.11 43.59
N PRO A 719 17.67 -5.14 42.64
CA PRO A 719 18.00 -3.75 42.91
C PRO A 719 17.17 -3.13 44.04
N PRO A 720 17.68 -2.11 44.75
CA PRO A 720 16.90 -1.37 45.73
C PRO A 720 15.86 -0.46 45.05
N MET A 721 14.76 -0.16 45.75
CA MET A 721 13.76 0.82 45.30
C MET A 721 14.34 2.24 45.24
N CYS A 722 14.15 2.94 44.12
CA CYS A 722 14.89 4.18 43.82
C CYS A 722 14.06 5.30 43.14
N LEU A 723 12.76 5.42 43.44
CA LEU A 723 11.92 6.54 42.93
C LEU A 723 12.42 7.92 43.41
N ASP A 724 12.92 7.97 44.64
CA ASP A 724 13.56 9.15 45.23
C ASP A 724 14.89 9.49 44.54
N VAL A 725 15.69 8.49 44.17
CA VAL A 725 16.90 8.69 43.36
C VAL A 725 16.57 9.36 42.03
N LEU A 726 15.55 8.87 41.31
CA LEU A 726 15.11 9.51 40.07
C LEU A 726 14.69 10.96 40.30
N THR A 727 13.99 11.22 41.41
CA THR A 727 13.54 12.59 41.77
C THR A 727 14.71 13.53 42.04
N LEU A 728 15.77 13.06 42.72
CA LEU A 728 16.99 13.84 42.93
C LEU A 728 17.71 14.12 41.61
N VAL A 729 17.83 13.13 40.71
CA VAL A 729 18.47 13.32 39.40
C VAL A 729 17.70 14.32 38.53
N GLU A 730 16.37 14.22 38.46
CA GLU A 730 15.54 15.18 37.70
C GLU A 730 15.61 16.61 38.26
N ALA A 731 15.84 16.75 39.57
CA ALA A 731 16.02 18.05 40.23
C ALA A 731 17.46 18.59 40.12
N GLY A 732 18.39 17.88 39.48
CA GLY A 732 19.80 18.27 39.37
C GLY A 732 20.64 17.95 40.61
N HIS A 733 20.08 17.29 41.63
CA HIS A 733 20.78 16.89 42.85
C HIS A 733 21.54 15.55 42.67
N VAL A 734 22.37 15.46 41.64
CA VAL A 734 23.04 14.21 41.23
C VAL A 734 24.03 13.70 42.28
N SER A 735 24.75 14.61 42.94
CA SER A 735 25.65 14.26 44.05
C SER A 735 24.92 13.52 45.19
N GLU A 736 23.75 14.00 45.59
CA GLU A 736 22.91 13.36 46.61
C GLU A 736 22.36 12.01 46.13
N ALA A 737 21.92 11.95 44.87
CA ALA A 737 21.43 10.72 44.25
C ALA A 737 22.50 9.61 44.26
N VAL A 738 23.72 9.94 43.86
CA VAL A 738 24.86 9.01 43.81
C VAL A 738 25.27 8.54 45.21
N GLN A 739 25.29 9.44 46.20
CA GLN A 739 25.56 9.06 47.59
C GLN A 739 24.47 8.13 48.15
N LEU A 740 23.21 8.39 47.84
CA LEU A 740 22.09 7.54 48.24
C LEU A 740 22.19 6.14 47.60
N VAL A 741 22.47 6.06 46.30
CA VAL A 741 22.66 4.80 45.59
C VAL A 741 23.85 4.03 46.14
N SER A 742 24.99 4.69 46.35
CA SER A 742 26.20 4.09 46.94
C SER A 742 25.91 3.45 48.31
N ARG A 743 25.16 4.12 49.20
CA ARG A 743 24.73 3.57 50.49
C ARG A 743 23.82 2.34 50.33
N ARG A 744 22.82 2.40 49.44
CA ARG A 744 21.84 1.30 49.22
C ARG A 744 22.48 0.08 48.58
N LEU A 745 23.36 0.27 47.60
CA LEU A 745 24.08 -0.83 46.96
C LEU A 745 25.08 -1.47 47.94
N ARG A 746 25.79 -0.66 48.74
CA ARG A 746 26.66 -1.17 49.82
C ARG A 746 25.89 -2.05 50.81
N ALA A 747 24.68 -1.64 51.21
CA ALA A 747 23.82 -2.45 52.08
C ALA A 747 23.38 -3.79 51.47
N LYS A 748 23.44 -3.94 50.13
CA LYS A 748 23.20 -5.18 49.40
C LYS A 748 24.47 -5.96 49.04
N GLY A 749 25.64 -5.53 49.52
CA GLY A 749 26.93 -6.18 49.23
C GLY A 749 27.65 -5.67 47.98
N TYR A 750 27.23 -4.54 47.41
CA TYR A 750 27.78 -3.94 46.19
C TYR A 750 28.42 -2.57 46.49
N PRO A 751 29.61 -2.52 47.10
CA PRO A 751 30.28 -1.26 47.42
C PRO A 751 30.79 -0.56 46.15
N ALA A 752 30.49 0.72 45.98
CA ALA A 752 30.92 1.51 44.82
C ALA A 752 32.44 1.75 44.78
N VAL A 753 33.02 1.81 43.57
CA VAL A 753 34.43 2.19 43.33
C VAL A 753 34.68 3.68 43.59
N LEU A 754 33.72 4.54 43.23
CA LEU A 754 33.80 5.99 43.45
C LEU A 754 34.03 6.32 44.93
N ARG A 755 34.96 7.26 45.19
CA ARG A 755 35.23 7.74 46.56
C ARG A 755 34.18 8.78 46.95
N GLU A 756 33.91 8.92 48.25
CA GLU A 756 32.92 9.88 48.75
C GLU A 756 33.26 11.33 48.39
N ALA A 757 34.55 11.69 48.34
CA ALA A 757 34.98 13.01 47.89
C ALA A 757 34.64 13.25 46.42
N ASP A 758 34.89 12.26 45.56
CA ASP A 758 34.59 12.32 44.12
C ASP A 758 33.07 12.42 43.89
N MET A 759 32.25 11.74 44.71
CA MET A 759 30.78 11.86 44.65
C MET A 759 30.29 13.24 45.04
N ARG A 760 30.92 13.90 46.03
CA ARG A 760 30.54 15.25 46.48
C ARG A 760 30.87 16.33 45.45
N ALA A 761 31.92 16.12 44.67
CA ALA A 761 32.40 17.05 43.65
C ALA A 761 31.65 16.92 42.30
N LEU A 762 30.64 16.05 42.20
CA LEU A 762 29.83 15.91 40.98
C LEU A 762 29.00 17.16 40.73
N ASP A 763 29.24 17.78 39.57
CA ASP A 763 28.47 18.90 39.05
C ASP A 763 28.07 18.56 37.62
N LEU A 764 26.77 18.41 37.37
CA LEU A 764 26.19 18.23 36.05
C LEU A 764 25.25 19.40 35.81
N ASP A 765 25.22 19.92 34.58
CA ASP A 765 24.23 20.90 34.22
C ASP A 765 22.80 20.30 34.21
N SER A 766 21.80 21.16 34.05
CA SER A 766 20.40 20.74 34.05
C SER A 766 20.05 19.79 32.91
N ASP A 767 20.69 19.93 31.75
CA ASP A 767 20.38 19.16 30.54
C ASP A 767 21.03 17.77 30.63
N GLN A 768 22.28 17.70 31.08
CA GLN A 768 22.98 16.47 31.44
C GLN A 768 22.23 15.70 32.53
N SER A 769 21.72 16.39 33.55
CA SER A 769 20.92 15.76 34.60
C SER A 769 19.62 15.16 34.06
N ARG A 770 18.92 15.86 33.15
CA ARG A 770 17.70 15.33 32.49
C ARG A 770 18.00 14.17 31.56
N ARG A 771 19.05 14.26 30.72
CA ARG A 771 19.51 13.14 29.87
C ARG A 771 19.88 11.92 30.70
N LEU A 772 20.55 12.13 31.84
CA LEU A 772 20.88 11.06 32.78
C LEU A 772 19.61 10.41 33.34
N ALA A 773 18.59 11.19 33.70
CA ALA A 773 17.29 10.65 34.14
C ALA A 773 16.61 9.83 33.04
N GLY A 774 16.63 10.29 31.78
CA GLY A 774 16.12 9.55 30.63
C GLY A 774 16.86 8.23 30.39
N LEU A 775 18.20 8.24 30.46
CA LEU A 775 19.06 7.06 30.32
C LEU A 775 18.71 5.94 31.33
N LEU A 776 18.26 6.29 32.53
CA LEU A 776 17.89 5.31 33.56
C LEU A 776 16.68 4.45 33.15
N MET A 777 15.83 4.94 32.26
CA MET A 777 14.68 4.19 31.71
C MET A 777 15.13 3.08 30.74
N ILE A 778 16.25 3.28 30.03
CA ILE A 778 16.64 2.46 28.89
C ILE A 778 17.30 1.16 29.36
N PRO A 779 16.76 -0.04 29.06
CA PRO A 779 17.40 -1.31 29.41
C PRO A 779 18.76 -1.44 28.73
N VAL A 780 19.74 -2.01 29.43
CA VAL A 780 21.13 -2.19 28.94
C VAL A 780 21.38 -3.65 28.61
N ARG A 781 22.04 -3.92 27.48
CA ARG A 781 22.30 -5.29 27.00
C ARG A 781 23.21 -6.09 27.93
N GLN A 782 24.26 -5.46 28.46
CA GLN A 782 25.29 -6.12 29.26
C GLN A 782 25.46 -5.44 30.63
N PRO A 783 24.54 -5.67 31.59
CA PRO A 783 24.59 -5.01 32.89
C PRO A 783 25.81 -5.43 33.73
N GLY A 784 26.43 -6.57 33.48
CA GLY A 784 27.69 -6.98 34.13
C GLY A 784 28.84 -6.00 33.92
N VAL A 785 28.89 -5.35 32.74
CA VAL A 785 29.88 -4.29 32.46
C VAL A 785 29.65 -3.08 33.36
N LEU A 786 28.38 -2.73 33.66
CA LEU A 786 28.06 -1.65 34.61
C LEU A 786 28.66 -1.96 36.00
N ALA A 787 28.51 -3.21 36.46
CA ALA A 787 29.06 -3.64 37.74
C ALA A 787 30.59 -3.60 37.74
N ALA A 788 31.23 -4.07 36.67
CA ALA A 788 32.69 -4.02 36.53
C ALA A 788 33.26 -2.60 36.56
N LEU A 789 32.50 -1.61 36.06
CA LEU A 789 32.91 -0.21 36.03
C LEU A 789 32.57 0.57 37.31
N ALA A 790 31.56 0.14 38.06
CA ALA A 790 31.01 0.90 39.19
C ALA A 790 31.22 0.26 40.58
N ILE A 791 31.46 -1.05 40.67
CA ILE A 791 31.49 -1.82 41.93
C ILE A 791 32.89 -2.36 42.21
N LYS A 792 33.32 -2.32 43.49
CA LYS A 792 34.63 -2.83 43.89
C LYS A 792 34.68 -4.36 43.71
N PRO A 793 35.77 -4.89 43.12
CA PRO A 793 35.89 -6.32 42.91
C PRO A 793 36.04 -7.10 44.22
N GLU A 794 35.67 -8.38 44.20
CA GLU A 794 36.06 -9.35 45.22
C GLU A 794 37.51 -9.76 44.99
N ALA A 795 38.26 -9.95 46.08
CA ALA A 795 39.58 -10.55 45.99
C ALA A 795 39.43 -11.99 45.46
N ALA A 796 40.28 -12.36 44.50
CA ALA A 796 40.40 -13.75 44.08
C ALA A 796 40.90 -14.57 45.28
N ASN A 797 40.15 -15.60 45.67
CA ASN A 797 40.61 -16.59 46.65
C ASN A 797 41.61 -17.56 46.03
#